data_AF-A0A4Z1AJ46-F1
#
_entry.id   AF-A0A4Z1AJ46-F1
#
_cell.length_a   1.000
_cell.length_b   1.000
_cell.length_c   1.000
_cell.angle_alpha   90.00
_cell.angle_beta   90.00
_cell.angle_gamma   90.00
#
_symmetry.space_group_name_H-M   'P 1'
#
loop_
_entity.id
_entity.type
_entity.pdbx_description
1 polymer ?
#
loop_
_entity_poly.entity_id
_entity_poly.type
_entity_poly.pdbx_seq_one_letter_code
_entity_poly.pdbx_strand_id
1 'polypeptide(L)'
;MIDYQNRRITFRESTSPWIHSFSLETIKCLIVCRGPVRKEAMEIFDQIGIREYGILLSEKDSVVYPMALAPELRDFRFPSNIHRVPDYMGAGAEEKAARIKQIIQIAKDNGYTHIFAGYGFMAEDSEFIEAIEESGITFMGPSSHVAHQAGSKDEAKKLARKLNVSVTPGVDTISATCLLKKAKDEKALVALAKEKGLNYTYNSSISLEENAESLLYAGYEKIVELVTIPELQAQAEIETAEIWKKYPSNRIRFKYVGGGGGKGQRVVSKPEEVKTAVQEILSESKVTAPGSNRNFLIELNIEKTRHNEIQLIGNGEWCLALGGRDCSVQMHEQKLLEISLTQELLQNEIAVLEKTSPKKAEIMKADLQVLKEMEEQSERFGQAVALNSVSTFELIVEGTNHFFMEMNTRIQVEHRVTEMVYSLKFINPENKSEFFIVDSLIEAMALLALHGKRLPKPERVVRNISGAEVRINATNKAIQPHAGGVILNWSKPLPEEIRDDQGISVRNPDTGLFVHYKVAGAYDSNIALLITYGTSREDNLRKLGNILRKTELRGQDLQTNLLVHYGLIHWILGKDPLFKPSTAFMISYLAAVGALESLGKDIDLEVAWTKVLSNAPAEGKKVLSRKLTLITRPLGELLADAHVLAGFLGYHENVSWKIEKDQVVWVRNPIHILSDLYYYLHMEGELHQSPSEQIWDHDQQVLQSALAFYKELEKLTGKKADSADWDSVFAGKAPAGVDAGVWANAISSHKGFQIGLELLKIIPNLGNKSGFYKLGVDENLEPVIPEEFKKADTRDAFIKFLAPAPKASSDEIVSPMGGMFYSKEAPDLPPMVQEGEHFKAGQPLFIVEVMKMFNKITAPFSGTIKNVVLQDSDGKIIQKGQTIFKIVPDEVVKIETPEEIQDRKNKVTFSLL
;
A
#
# COMPACT_ATOMS: atom_id res chain seq x y z
N MET A 1 -8.28 7.07 28.18
CA MET A 1 -8.76 5.77 28.68
C MET A 1 -10.27 5.76 28.96
N ILE A 2 -10.86 4.56 29.06
CA ILE A 2 -12.21 4.30 29.59
C ILE A 2 -12.07 3.60 30.94
N ASP A 3 -12.70 4.10 32.00
CA ASP A 3 -12.57 3.52 33.34
C ASP A 3 -13.54 2.35 33.61
N TYR A 4 -13.41 1.73 34.79
CA TYR A 4 -14.29 0.67 35.29
C TYR A 4 -15.77 1.07 35.42
N GLN A 5 -16.10 2.36 35.33
CA GLN A 5 -17.47 2.88 35.30
C GLN A 5 -17.94 3.20 33.88
N ASN A 6 -17.17 2.79 32.87
CA ASN A 6 -17.42 3.05 31.45
C ASN A 6 -17.45 4.55 31.09
N ARG A 7 -16.65 5.36 31.79
CA ARG A 7 -16.51 6.80 31.52
C ARG A 7 -15.22 7.04 30.73
N ARG A 8 -15.28 7.87 29.68
CA ARG A 8 -14.10 8.37 28.96
C ARG A 8 -13.52 9.55 29.74
N ILE A 9 -12.42 9.31 30.45
CA ILE A 9 -11.79 10.29 31.34
C ILE A 9 -10.26 10.17 31.27
N THR A 10 -9.56 11.18 31.76
CA THR A 10 -8.13 11.10 32.05
C THR A 10 -7.87 10.27 33.31
N PHE A 11 -6.67 9.73 33.46
CA PHE A 11 -6.28 8.98 34.67
C PHE A 11 -6.47 9.81 35.95
N ARG A 12 -6.16 11.11 35.91
CA ARG A 12 -6.28 12.02 37.07
C ARG A 12 -7.72 12.24 37.53
N GLU A 13 -8.68 12.16 36.63
CA GLU A 13 -10.10 12.32 36.96
C GLU A 13 -10.72 11.08 37.61
N SER A 14 -10.00 9.94 37.58
CA SER A 14 -10.49 8.69 38.18
C SER A 14 -10.52 8.78 39.71
N THR A 15 -11.60 8.25 40.28
CA THR A 15 -11.77 8.09 41.73
C THR A 15 -11.06 6.86 42.29
N SER A 16 -10.62 5.92 41.43
CA SER A 16 -9.79 4.80 41.86
C SER A 16 -8.36 5.29 42.08
N PRO A 17 -7.78 5.13 43.30
CA PRO A 17 -6.38 5.49 43.55
C PRO A 17 -5.40 4.72 42.65
N TRP A 18 -5.72 3.47 42.32
CA TRP A 18 -4.90 2.65 41.44
C TRP A 18 -4.86 3.22 40.01
N ILE A 19 -6.02 3.52 39.42
CA ILE A 19 -6.10 4.12 38.08
C ILE A 19 -5.45 5.51 38.09
N HIS A 20 -5.74 6.33 39.10
CA HIS A 20 -5.15 7.66 39.26
C HIS A 20 -3.63 7.64 39.25
N SER A 21 -3.03 6.58 39.83
CA SER A 21 -1.59 6.42 39.91
C SER A 21 -0.88 6.21 38.55
N PHE A 22 -1.62 6.00 37.46
CA PHE A 22 -1.12 5.92 36.07
C PHE A 22 -1.24 7.24 35.30
N SER A 23 -1.42 8.36 36.00
CA SER A 23 -1.43 9.69 35.38
C SER A 23 -0.20 9.94 34.50
N LEU A 24 -0.43 10.60 33.36
CA LEU A 24 0.58 10.91 32.34
C LEU A 24 0.99 12.38 32.33
N GLU A 25 0.41 13.21 33.20
CA GLU A 25 0.60 14.67 33.17
C GLU A 25 2.05 15.14 33.42
N THR A 26 2.92 14.26 33.95
CA THR A 26 4.35 14.55 34.15
C THR A 26 5.17 14.41 32.87
N ILE A 27 4.59 13.85 31.81
CA ILE A 27 5.24 13.77 30.50
C ILE A 27 5.27 15.18 29.90
N LYS A 28 6.46 15.60 29.46
CA LYS A 28 6.68 16.76 28.59
C LYS A 28 7.44 16.25 27.37
N CYS A 29 6.74 16.02 26.26
CA CYS A 29 7.30 15.28 25.13
C CYS A 29 7.80 16.21 24.01
N LEU A 30 8.93 15.88 23.39
CA LEU A 30 9.34 16.44 22.09
C LEU A 30 8.98 15.45 20.99
N ILE A 31 8.11 15.86 20.07
CA ILE A 31 7.70 15.05 18.91
C ILE A 31 8.69 15.30 17.76
N VAL A 32 9.36 14.24 17.32
CA VAL A 32 10.46 14.29 16.33
C VAL A 32 10.08 13.62 15.00
N CYS A 33 8.81 13.74 14.61
CA CYS A 33 8.27 13.22 13.36
C CYS A 33 7.43 14.27 12.62
N ARG A 34 6.80 13.87 11.52
CA ARG A 34 5.88 14.71 10.74
C ARG A 34 4.69 13.87 10.25
N GLY A 35 3.70 14.58 9.72
CA GLY A 35 2.57 13.96 9.03
C GLY A 35 1.48 13.41 9.95
N PRO A 36 0.69 12.42 9.51
CA PRO A 36 -0.52 12.02 10.23
C PRO A 36 -0.22 11.60 11.67
N VAL A 37 0.85 10.82 11.89
CA VAL A 37 1.28 10.39 13.24
C VAL A 37 1.70 11.53 14.16
N ARG A 38 2.23 12.64 13.63
CA ARG A 38 2.52 13.82 14.46
C ARG A 38 1.22 14.43 14.96
N LYS A 39 0.26 14.66 14.06
CA LYS A 39 -1.04 15.22 14.42
C LYS A 39 -1.82 14.30 15.36
N GLU A 40 -1.82 12.99 15.09
CA GLU A 40 -2.40 11.99 15.97
C GLU A 40 -1.78 12.02 17.37
N ALA A 41 -0.45 12.04 17.47
CA ALA A 41 0.22 12.13 18.77
C ALA A 41 -0.18 13.40 19.54
N MET A 42 -0.28 14.55 18.86
CA MET A 42 -0.75 15.79 19.47
C MET A 42 -2.18 15.65 20.01
N GLU A 43 -3.10 15.11 19.21
CA GLU A 43 -4.50 14.90 19.62
C GLU A 43 -4.62 13.93 20.79
N ILE A 44 -3.85 12.84 20.78
CA ILE A 44 -3.84 11.86 21.86
C ILE A 44 -3.21 12.45 23.13
N PHE A 45 -2.12 13.21 23.02
CA PHE A 45 -1.49 13.89 24.16
C PHE A 45 -2.45 14.87 24.82
N ASP A 46 -3.21 15.62 24.03
CA ASP A 46 -4.28 16.50 24.52
C ASP A 46 -5.36 15.73 25.29
N GLN A 47 -5.82 14.60 24.73
CA GLN A 47 -6.88 13.77 25.31
C GLN A 47 -6.47 13.08 26.61
N ILE A 48 -5.19 12.67 26.75
CA ILE A 48 -4.72 11.89 27.90
C ILE A 48 -4.13 12.75 29.02
N GLY A 49 -4.15 14.08 28.86
CA GLY A 49 -3.75 15.04 29.89
C GLY A 49 -2.28 15.44 29.86
N ILE A 50 -1.54 15.17 28.78
CA ILE A 50 -0.19 15.72 28.61
C ILE A 50 -0.33 17.22 28.34
N ARG A 51 0.14 18.02 29.31
CA ARG A 51 -0.18 19.45 29.38
C ARG A 51 0.73 20.34 28.56
N GLU A 52 1.90 19.85 28.17
CA GLU A 52 2.87 20.58 27.38
C GLU A 52 3.71 19.60 26.54
N TYR A 53 3.87 19.90 25.26
CA TYR A 53 4.79 19.19 24.36
C TYR A 53 5.34 20.15 23.31
N GLY A 54 6.40 19.72 22.64
CA GLY A 54 7.02 20.43 21.53
C GLY A 54 7.08 19.60 20.28
N ILE A 55 7.43 20.26 19.19
CA ILE A 55 7.62 19.62 17.90
C ILE A 55 8.94 20.06 17.28
N LEU A 56 9.57 19.15 16.54
CA LEU A 56 10.56 19.53 15.54
C LEU A 56 9.84 19.92 14.24
N LEU A 57 10.30 21.00 13.63
CA LEU A 57 9.82 21.49 12.35
C LEU A 57 10.97 21.63 11.38
N SER A 58 10.97 20.81 10.34
CA SER A 58 11.93 20.94 9.24
C SER A 58 11.73 22.25 8.47
N GLU A 59 12.83 22.86 8.00
CA GLU A 59 12.79 23.98 7.06
C GLU A 59 12.09 23.58 5.74
N LYS A 60 12.18 22.31 5.35
CA LYS A 60 11.45 21.76 4.19
C LYS A 60 9.93 21.74 4.39
N ASP A 61 9.44 21.65 5.62
CA ASP A 61 8.01 21.68 5.97
C ASP A 61 7.51 23.10 6.34
N SER A 62 8.35 24.15 6.16
CA SER A 62 8.00 25.48 6.66
C SER A 62 8.36 26.64 5.75
N VAL A 63 9.59 26.69 5.23
CA VAL A 63 10.11 27.88 4.53
C VAL A 63 10.48 27.59 3.08
N VAL A 64 10.93 26.37 2.77
CA VAL A 64 11.46 26.02 1.45
C VAL A 64 10.38 26.01 0.37
N TYR A 65 9.16 25.54 0.70
CA TYR A 65 8.07 25.36 -0.25
C TYR A 65 6.87 26.27 0.08
N PRO A 66 6.53 27.24 -0.77
CA PRO A 66 5.33 28.05 -0.60
C PRO A 66 4.06 27.19 -0.56
N MET A 67 3.12 27.55 0.33
CA MET A 67 1.86 26.83 0.56
C MET A 67 2.02 25.38 1.04
N ALA A 68 3.19 24.98 1.52
CA ALA A 68 3.44 23.65 2.10
C ALA A 68 3.79 23.71 3.59
N LEU A 69 3.44 24.82 4.27
CA LEU A 69 3.61 24.94 5.71
C LEU A 69 2.81 23.84 6.41
N ALA A 70 3.48 23.09 7.28
CA ALA A 70 2.90 22.10 8.18
C ALA A 70 1.51 22.55 8.70
N PRO A 71 0.41 21.99 8.17
CA PRO A 71 -0.94 22.50 8.43
C PRO A 71 -1.37 22.38 9.89
N GLU A 72 -0.88 21.40 10.61
CA GLU A 72 -1.16 21.20 12.04
C GLU A 72 -0.64 22.34 12.93
N LEU A 73 0.25 23.19 12.43
CA LEU A 73 0.74 24.38 13.16
C LEU A 73 -0.37 25.41 13.41
N ARG A 74 -1.46 25.38 12.63
CA ARG A 74 -2.57 26.33 12.73
C ARG A 74 -3.28 26.25 14.08
N ASP A 75 -3.37 25.03 14.64
CA ASP A 75 -4.07 24.75 15.89
C ASP A 75 -3.09 24.29 17.00
N PHE A 76 -1.79 24.51 16.82
CA PHE A 76 -0.79 24.08 17.79
C PHE A 76 -0.82 24.95 19.06
N ARG A 77 -1.08 24.33 20.21
CA ARG A 77 -1.31 25.00 21.50
C ARG A 77 -0.08 25.72 22.06
N PHE A 78 1.13 25.34 21.63
CA PHE A 78 2.39 25.77 22.25
C PHE A 78 3.35 26.43 21.23
N PRO A 79 3.02 27.59 20.64
CA PRO A 79 3.83 28.17 19.55
C PRO A 79 5.30 28.41 19.90
N SER A 80 5.63 28.66 21.18
CA SER A 80 7.01 28.78 21.68
C SER A 80 7.79 27.46 21.68
N ASN A 81 7.12 26.32 21.55
CA ASN A 81 7.67 24.97 21.59
C ASN A 81 7.84 24.37 20.17
N ILE A 82 7.89 25.24 19.14
CA ILE A 82 8.20 24.86 17.76
C ILE A 82 9.70 25.03 17.53
N HIS A 83 10.41 23.91 17.34
CA HIS A 83 11.86 23.87 17.24
C HIS A 83 12.30 23.61 15.80
N ARG A 84 12.88 24.63 15.15
CA ARG A 84 13.27 24.53 13.74
C ARG A 84 14.59 23.80 13.56
N VAL A 85 14.64 22.96 12.53
CA VAL A 85 15.83 22.21 12.11
C VAL A 85 15.91 22.20 10.57
N PRO A 86 17.12 22.18 9.96
CA PRO A 86 17.22 22.07 8.50
C PRO A 86 16.46 20.87 7.92
N ASP A 87 16.49 19.72 8.61
CA ASP A 87 15.79 18.50 8.26
C ASP A 87 15.71 17.56 9.49
N TYR A 88 15.13 16.36 9.35
CA TYR A 88 14.91 15.42 10.47
C TYR A 88 16.07 14.41 10.70
N MET A 89 17.01 14.22 9.77
CA MET A 89 17.98 13.11 9.81
C MET A 89 19.44 13.50 9.52
N GLY A 90 19.73 14.50 8.69
CA GLY A 90 21.03 14.72 8.06
C GLY A 90 21.22 13.88 6.79
N ALA A 91 21.99 14.36 5.82
CA ALA A 91 22.23 13.69 4.54
C ALA A 91 23.30 12.59 4.58
N GLY A 92 24.14 12.58 5.62
CA GLY A 92 25.22 11.60 5.81
C GLY A 92 25.53 11.37 7.30
N ALA A 93 26.48 10.48 7.60
CA ALA A 93 26.78 10.06 8.98
C ALA A 93 27.17 11.23 9.91
N GLU A 94 28.01 12.16 9.43
CA GLU A 94 28.42 13.34 10.22
C GLU A 94 27.24 14.28 10.50
N GLU A 95 26.43 14.57 9.48
CA GLU A 95 25.23 15.40 9.64
C GLU A 95 24.19 14.71 10.53
N LYS A 96 24.06 13.38 10.46
CA LYS A 96 23.20 12.58 11.33
C LYS A 96 23.64 12.69 12.78
N ALA A 97 24.92 12.48 13.07
CA ALA A 97 25.45 12.64 14.43
C ALA A 97 25.22 14.09 14.95
N ALA A 98 25.44 15.09 14.10
CA ALA A 98 25.16 16.49 14.44
C ALA A 98 23.66 16.72 14.70
N ARG A 99 22.78 16.12 13.89
CA ARG A 99 21.32 16.19 14.03
C ARG A 99 20.87 15.57 15.35
N ILE A 100 21.34 14.37 15.67
CA ILE A 100 21.04 13.69 16.94
C ILE A 100 21.43 14.58 18.11
N LYS A 101 22.66 15.12 18.11
CA LYS A 101 23.13 16.03 19.16
C LYS A 101 22.27 17.29 19.27
N GLN A 102 21.87 17.87 18.14
CA GLN A 102 20.99 19.05 18.13
C GLN A 102 19.61 18.74 18.74
N ILE A 103 19.00 17.61 18.38
CA ILE A 103 17.70 17.20 18.91
C ILE A 103 17.76 17.00 20.44
N ILE A 104 18.81 16.32 20.93
CA ILE A 104 19.03 16.13 22.37
C ILE A 104 19.26 17.48 23.08
N GLN A 105 20.01 18.39 22.47
CA GLN A 105 20.24 19.72 23.05
C GLN A 105 18.93 20.52 23.15
N ILE A 106 18.12 20.52 22.08
CA ILE A 106 16.77 21.11 22.09
C ILE A 106 15.93 20.49 23.21
N ALA A 107 16.00 19.17 23.36
CA ALA A 107 15.27 18.45 24.40
C ALA A 107 15.65 18.94 25.81
N LYS A 108 16.94 19.05 26.10
CA LYS A 108 17.48 19.52 27.38
C LYS A 108 17.20 20.99 27.65
N ASP A 109 17.43 21.86 26.67
CA ASP A 109 17.27 23.31 26.83
C ASP A 109 15.83 23.72 27.18
N ASN A 110 14.86 22.90 26.78
CA ASN A 110 13.43 23.14 27.00
C ASN A 110 12.80 22.22 28.07
N GLY A 111 13.61 21.39 28.72
CA GLY A 111 13.19 20.49 29.79
C GLY A 111 12.20 19.39 29.34
N TYR A 112 12.29 18.94 28.09
CA TYR A 112 11.51 17.80 27.62
C TYR A 112 11.98 16.52 28.33
N THR A 113 11.03 15.76 28.88
CA THR A 113 11.29 14.52 29.61
C THR A 113 11.22 13.29 28.71
N HIS A 114 10.51 13.40 27.58
CA HIS A 114 10.31 12.29 26.65
C HIS A 114 10.53 12.72 25.20
N ILE A 115 10.92 11.79 24.33
CA ILE A 115 10.94 11.98 22.87
C ILE A 115 10.06 10.93 22.20
N PHE A 116 9.18 11.37 21.29
CA PHE A 116 8.35 10.48 20.48
C PHE A 116 8.69 10.66 18.99
N ALA A 117 9.09 9.57 18.33
CA ALA A 117 9.53 9.60 16.93
C ALA A 117 8.52 9.01 15.94
N GLY A 118 7.39 8.45 16.40
CA GLY A 118 6.39 7.83 15.53
C GLY A 118 7.00 6.76 14.61
N TYR A 119 6.87 6.96 13.29
CA TYR A 119 7.45 6.10 12.27
C TYR A 119 8.30 6.86 11.24
N GLY A 120 9.21 6.12 10.58
CA GLY A 120 10.17 6.67 9.63
C GLY A 120 11.27 7.48 10.30
N PHE A 121 12.08 8.16 9.49
CA PHE A 121 13.25 8.92 9.94
C PHE A 121 14.20 8.09 10.80
N MET A 122 14.39 8.46 12.07
CA MET A 122 15.27 7.78 13.03
C MET A 122 14.48 6.96 14.06
N ALA A 123 13.18 6.69 13.84
CA ALA A 123 12.32 6.03 14.84
C ALA A 123 12.75 4.60 15.22
N GLU A 124 13.54 3.94 14.37
CA GLU A 124 14.10 2.59 14.58
C GLU A 124 15.64 2.60 14.64
N ASP A 125 16.25 3.79 14.69
CA ASP A 125 17.71 3.95 14.68
C ASP A 125 18.29 3.74 16.07
N SER A 126 19.04 2.65 16.26
CA SER A 126 19.56 2.28 17.58
C SER A 126 20.50 3.33 18.17
N GLU A 127 21.34 3.98 17.36
CA GLU A 127 22.27 5.02 17.81
C GLU A 127 21.52 6.27 18.31
N PHE A 128 20.47 6.68 17.61
CA PHE A 128 19.62 7.78 18.04
C PHE A 128 18.90 7.47 19.36
N ILE A 129 18.33 6.28 19.48
CA ILE A 129 17.60 5.86 20.68
C ILE A 129 18.56 5.76 21.87
N GLU A 130 19.74 5.16 21.68
CA GLU A 130 20.78 5.07 22.70
C GLU A 130 21.23 6.46 23.17
N ALA A 131 21.48 7.38 22.23
CA ALA A 131 21.87 8.74 22.57
C ALA A 131 20.79 9.49 23.37
N ILE A 132 19.50 9.23 23.12
CA ILE A 132 18.39 9.77 23.92
C ILE A 132 18.45 9.20 25.34
N GLU A 133 18.56 7.87 25.48
CA GLU A 133 18.59 7.18 26.76
C GLU A 133 19.79 7.63 27.63
N GLU A 134 20.99 7.70 27.05
CA GLU A 134 22.21 8.18 27.72
C GLU A 134 22.11 9.65 28.17
N SER A 135 21.27 10.43 27.49
CA SER A 135 21.07 11.84 27.82
C SER A 135 20.16 12.06 29.04
N GLY A 136 19.53 11.00 29.55
CA GLY A 136 18.58 11.02 30.66
C GLY A 136 17.13 11.33 30.24
N ILE A 137 16.84 11.33 28.93
CA ILE A 137 15.50 11.54 28.37
C ILE A 137 14.91 10.17 28.03
N THR A 138 13.60 9.98 28.27
CA THR A 138 12.94 8.71 27.96
C THR A 138 12.50 8.68 26.50
N PHE A 139 12.90 7.66 25.74
CA PHE A 139 12.34 7.41 24.43
C PHE A 139 10.96 6.75 24.55
N MET A 140 9.94 7.34 23.92
CA MET A 140 8.59 6.79 23.85
C MET A 140 8.49 5.83 22.67
N GLY A 141 9.10 4.66 22.81
CA GLY A 141 9.23 3.60 21.81
C GLY A 141 10.04 2.44 22.38
N PRO A 142 10.34 1.39 21.60
CA PRO A 142 11.24 0.32 22.05
C PRO A 142 12.64 0.86 22.38
N SER A 143 13.29 0.30 23.39
CA SER A 143 14.63 0.76 23.80
C SER A 143 15.71 0.46 22.76
N SER A 144 16.87 1.11 22.91
CA SER A 144 18.06 0.89 22.08
C SER A 144 18.45 -0.60 22.01
N HIS A 145 18.33 -1.31 23.13
CA HIS A 145 18.54 -2.76 23.22
C HIS A 145 17.63 -3.55 22.27
N VAL A 146 16.32 -3.26 22.30
CA VAL A 146 15.33 -3.93 21.44
C VAL A 146 15.61 -3.57 19.98
N ALA A 147 15.86 -2.28 19.68
CA ALA A 147 16.18 -1.80 18.35
C ALA A 147 17.44 -2.48 17.79
N HIS A 148 18.48 -2.69 18.59
CA HIS A 148 19.69 -3.39 18.18
C HIS A 148 19.44 -4.89 17.94
N GLN A 149 18.82 -5.59 18.88
CA GLN A 149 18.60 -7.04 18.78
C GLN A 149 17.63 -7.44 17.67
N ALA A 150 16.55 -6.66 17.49
CA ALA A 150 15.50 -6.98 16.53
C ALA A 150 15.65 -6.24 15.19
N GLY A 151 16.38 -5.10 15.16
CA GLY A 151 16.58 -4.30 13.95
C GLY A 151 17.70 -4.80 13.03
N SER A 152 18.70 -5.50 13.57
CA SER A 152 19.69 -6.19 12.73
C SER A 152 19.08 -7.47 12.14
N LYS A 153 18.89 -7.51 10.82
CA LYS A 153 18.23 -8.63 10.12
C LYS A 153 18.90 -9.98 10.41
N ASP A 154 20.22 -10.00 10.54
CA ASP A 154 20.97 -11.23 10.78
C ASP A 154 20.79 -11.71 12.23
N GLU A 155 20.93 -10.80 13.21
CA GLU A 155 20.73 -11.12 14.63
C GLU A 155 19.27 -11.53 14.92
N ALA A 156 18.31 -10.81 14.34
CA ALA A 156 16.90 -11.13 14.46
C ALA A 156 16.58 -12.52 13.89
N LYS A 157 17.15 -12.88 12.73
CA LYS A 157 16.97 -14.22 12.15
C LYS A 157 17.65 -15.31 12.98
N LYS A 158 18.86 -15.07 13.48
CA LYS A 158 19.56 -16.00 14.40
C LYS A 158 18.71 -16.24 15.66
N LEU A 159 18.18 -15.18 16.26
CA LEU A 159 17.29 -15.28 17.41
C LEU A 159 15.98 -16.02 17.06
N ALA A 160 15.38 -15.73 15.92
CA ALA A 160 14.16 -16.40 15.46
C ALA A 160 14.37 -17.92 15.36
N ARG A 161 15.48 -18.37 14.75
CA ARG A 161 15.84 -19.80 14.69
C ARG A 161 15.99 -20.42 16.08
N LYS A 162 16.70 -19.73 16.99
CA LYS A 162 16.89 -20.18 18.39
C LYS A 162 15.56 -20.34 19.13
N LEU A 163 14.59 -19.49 18.84
CA LEU A 163 13.25 -19.50 19.44
C LEU A 163 12.25 -20.40 18.71
N ASN A 164 12.70 -21.19 17.73
CA ASN A 164 11.82 -22.00 16.89
C ASN A 164 10.68 -21.16 16.27
N VAL A 165 11.01 -19.95 15.84
CA VAL A 165 10.17 -19.11 14.98
C VAL A 165 10.48 -19.52 13.54
N SER A 166 9.43 -19.67 12.73
CA SER A 166 9.61 -20.06 11.34
C SER A 166 10.33 -18.94 10.58
N VAL A 167 11.45 -19.26 9.96
CA VAL A 167 12.20 -18.36 9.05
C VAL A 167 12.30 -19.03 7.69
N THR A 168 12.56 -18.25 6.64
CA THR A 168 12.75 -18.81 5.29
C THR A 168 13.82 -19.91 5.34
N PRO A 169 13.51 -21.15 4.93
CA PRO A 169 14.47 -22.25 4.97
C PRO A 169 15.69 -21.89 4.15
N GLY A 170 16.87 -22.01 4.74
CA GLY A 170 18.09 -21.57 4.09
C GLY A 170 19.32 -21.60 4.98
N VAL A 171 20.44 -21.21 4.39
CA VAL A 171 21.78 -21.12 4.97
C VAL A 171 22.33 -19.73 4.70
N ASP A 172 22.72 -19.02 5.75
CA ASP A 172 23.35 -17.70 5.71
C ASP A 172 24.82 -17.71 6.13
N THR A 173 25.31 -18.87 6.61
CA THR A 173 26.66 -19.07 7.14
C THR A 173 27.55 -19.89 6.20
N ILE A 174 27.29 -19.92 4.89
CA ILE A 174 27.97 -20.85 3.95
C ILE A 174 29.50 -20.75 4.01
N SER A 175 30.04 -19.54 4.18
CA SER A 175 31.48 -19.35 4.31
C SER A 175 32.02 -19.97 5.60
N ALA A 176 31.31 -19.80 6.72
CA ALA A 176 31.67 -20.39 8.01
C ALA A 176 31.58 -21.92 7.97
N THR A 177 30.51 -22.47 7.41
CA THR A 177 30.35 -23.91 7.18
C THR A 177 31.49 -24.49 6.35
N CYS A 178 31.90 -23.77 5.30
CA CYS A 178 33.02 -24.16 4.47
C CYS A 178 34.36 -24.14 5.22
N LEU A 179 34.59 -23.09 6.02
CA LEU A 179 35.79 -22.96 6.85
C LEU A 179 35.86 -24.10 7.89
N LEU A 180 34.73 -24.43 8.53
CA LEU A 180 34.65 -25.50 9.53
C LEU A 180 34.92 -26.89 8.97
N LYS A 181 34.69 -27.14 7.67
CA LYS A 181 35.14 -28.39 7.04
C LYS A 181 36.66 -28.55 7.05
N LYS A 182 37.40 -27.44 7.00
CA LYS A 182 38.87 -27.39 7.02
C LYS A 182 39.40 -27.31 8.46
N ALA A 183 38.76 -26.49 9.30
CA ALA A 183 39.13 -26.24 10.68
C ALA A 183 37.97 -26.61 11.63
N LYS A 184 37.92 -27.88 12.03
CA LYS A 184 36.75 -28.51 12.67
C LYS A 184 36.54 -28.18 14.15
N ASP A 185 37.51 -27.56 14.81
CA ASP A 185 37.48 -27.27 16.24
C ASP A 185 38.27 -26.00 16.58
N GLU A 186 38.21 -25.59 17.84
CA GLU A 186 38.95 -24.44 18.38
C GLU A 186 40.44 -24.51 18.02
N LYS A 187 41.08 -25.67 18.24
CA LYS A 187 42.53 -25.83 17.99
C LYS A 187 42.86 -25.59 16.53
N ALA A 188 42.03 -26.09 15.62
CA ALA A 188 42.21 -25.93 14.19
C ALA A 188 41.96 -24.48 13.73
N LEU A 189 40.95 -23.79 14.29
CA LEU A 189 40.69 -22.37 13.97
C LEU A 189 41.86 -21.48 14.44
N VAL A 190 42.34 -21.69 15.67
CA VAL A 190 43.48 -20.94 16.22
C VAL A 190 44.77 -21.26 15.46
N ALA A 191 44.99 -22.51 15.08
CA ALA A 191 46.15 -22.91 14.27
C ALA A 191 46.10 -22.27 12.88
N LEU A 192 44.94 -22.25 12.23
CA LEU A 192 44.76 -21.62 10.92
C LEU A 192 44.96 -20.11 10.98
N ALA A 193 44.42 -19.44 12.01
CA ALA A 193 44.67 -18.02 12.23
C ALA A 193 46.17 -17.71 12.36
N LYS A 194 46.90 -18.53 13.14
CA LYS A 194 48.35 -18.39 13.32
C LYS A 194 49.13 -18.66 12.02
N GLU A 195 48.75 -19.69 11.27
CA GLU A 195 49.35 -20.02 9.96
C GLU A 195 49.19 -18.85 8.98
N LYS A 196 48.04 -18.21 8.98
CA LYS A 196 47.67 -17.12 8.07
C LYS A 196 48.04 -15.73 8.58
N GLY A 197 48.64 -15.62 9.76
CA GLY A 197 49.05 -14.34 10.35
C GLY A 197 47.88 -13.41 10.73
N LEU A 198 46.73 -13.97 11.11
CA LEU A 198 45.51 -13.23 11.43
C LEU A 198 45.41 -12.95 12.93
N ASN A 199 44.92 -11.76 13.28
CA ASN A 199 44.64 -11.38 14.66
C ASN A 199 43.28 -11.94 15.08
N TYR A 200 43.28 -13.11 15.71
CA TYR A 200 42.07 -13.84 16.08
C TYR A 200 42.24 -14.50 17.45
N THR A 201 41.20 -14.41 18.29
CA THR A 201 41.12 -15.08 19.59
C THR A 201 39.79 -15.82 19.66
N TYR A 202 39.84 -17.10 20.02
CA TYR A 202 38.63 -17.91 20.20
C TYR A 202 37.83 -17.44 21.41
N ASN A 203 36.52 -17.31 21.25
CA ASN A 203 35.58 -16.96 22.31
C ASN A 203 34.74 -18.18 22.68
N SER A 204 34.95 -18.73 23.87
CA SER A 204 34.20 -19.90 24.36
C SER A 204 32.73 -19.60 24.71
N SER A 205 32.33 -18.33 24.71
CA SER A 205 30.96 -17.89 25.02
C SER A 205 30.03 -17.90 23.80
N ILE A 206 30.58 -18.09 22.60
CA ILE A 206 29.83 -18.14 21.33
C ILE A 206 30.04 -19.50 20.66
N SER A 207 29.18 -19.84 19.70
CA SER A 207 29.25 -21.11 18.99
C SER A 207 30.52 -21.24 18.14
N LEU A 208 30.84 -22.48 17.77
CA LEU A 208 31.97 -22.76 16.88
C LEU A 208 31.81 -22.10 15.49
N GLU A 209 30.56 -21.98 15.01
CA GLU A 209 30.23 -21.30 13.76
C GLU A 209 30.46 -19.79 13.84
N GLU A 210 30.02 -19.13 14.92
CA GLU A 210 30.27 -17.69 15.14
C GLU A 210 31.76 -17.37 15.31
N ASN A 211 32.52 -18.29 15.93
CA ASN A 211 33.98 -18.21 15.97
C ASN A 211 34.61 -18.31 14.56
N ALA A 212 34.08 -19.20 13.70
CA ALA A 212 34.52 -19.30 12.32
C ALA A 212 34.18 -18.05 11.49
N GLU A 213 33.00 -17.44 11.69
CA GLU A 213 32.65 -16.13 11.11
C GLU A 213 33.64 -15.05 11.54
N SER A 214 33.97 -14.99 12.84
CA SER A 214 34.94 -14.02 13.37
C SER A 214 36.32 -14.18 12.73
N LEU A 215 36.77 -15.42 12.51
CA LEU A 215 38.02 -15.68 11.80
C LEU A 215 37.95 -15.28 10.32
N LEU A 216 36.81 -15.47 9.66
CA LEU A 216 36.58 -15.02 8.29
C LEU A 216 36.70 -13.49 8.18
N TYR A 217 36.08 -12.74 9.08
CA TYR A 217 36.19 -11.28 9.13
C TYR A 217 37.63 -10.82 9.32
N ALA A 218 38.38 -11.43 10.25
CA ALA A 218 39.81 -11.14 10.42
C ALA A 218 40.61 -11.40 9.13
N GLY A 219 40.23 -12.44 8.37
CA GLY A 219 40.76 -12.72 7.04
C GLY A 219 40.44 -11.62 6.03
N TYR A 220 39.19 -11.16 5.98
CA TYR A 220 38.74 -10.10 5.05
C TYR A 220 39.47 -8.77 5.30
N GLU A 221 39.66 -8.38 6.56
CA GLU A 221 40.41 -7.16 6.92
C GLU A 221 41.86 -7.17 6.43
N LYS A 222 42.46 -8.35 6.30
CA LYS A 222 43.83 -8.54 5.83
C LYS A 222 43.92 -9.02 4.38
N ILE A 223 42.79 -9.14 3.68
CA ILE A 223 42.71 -9.65 2.30
C ILE A 223 43.34 -11.05 2.20
N VAL A 224 43.09 -11.90 3.20
CA VAL A 224 43.57 -13.28 3.25
C VAL A 224 42.43 -14.22 2.89
N GLU A 225 42.64 -15.05 1.87
CA GLU A 225 41.67 -16.05 1.44
C GLU A 225 41.70 -17.28 2.35
N LEU A 226 40.64 -17.44 3.17
CA LEU A 226 40.43 -18.62 4.01
C LEU A 226 39.54 -19.67 3.33
N VAL A 227 38.62 -19.19 2.48
CA VAL A 227 37.66 -19.99 1.71
C VAL A 227 37.68 -19.54 0.25
N THR A 228 37.87 -20.49 -0.65
CA THR A 228 37.98 -20.28 -2.11
C THR A 228 36.61 -20.40 -2.80
N ILE A 229 36.47 -19.85 -4.02
CA ILE A 229 35.23 -19.97 -4.81
C ILE A 229 34.85 -21.44 -5.10
N PRO A 230 35.77 -22.33 -5.52
CA PRO A 230 35.44 -23.75 -5.73
C PRO A 230 34.93 -24.44 -4.47
N GLU A 231 35.47 -24.08 -3.29
CA GLU A 231 35.00 -24.62 -2.01
C GLU A 231 33.59 -24.12 -1.67
N LEU A 232 33.27 -22.85 -1.93
CA LEU A 232 31.91 -22.31 -1.79
C LEU A 232 30.93 -22.97 -2.76
N GLN A 233 31.32 -23.18 -4.02
CA GLN A 233 30.50 -23.86 -5.03
C GLN A 233 30.17 -25.29 -4.61
N ALA A 234 31.16 -26.06 -4.15
CA ALA A 234 30.95 -27.42 -3.67
C ALA A 234 30.07 -27.46 -2.40
N GLN A 235 30.24 -26.49 -1.49
CA GLN A 235 29.36 -26.38 -0.33
C GLN A 235 27.93 -26.02 -0.73
N ALA A 236 27.75 -25.07 -1.65
CA ALA A 236 26.44 -24.65 -2.13
C ALA A 236 25.68 -25.81 -2.80
N GLU A 237 26.36 -26.67 -3.57
CA GLU A 237 25.74 -27.88 -4.14
C GLU A 237 25.16 -28.79 -3.06
N ILE A 238 25.86 -28.95 -1.93
CA ILE A 238 25.40 -29.77 -0.80
C ILE A 238 24.20 -29.12 -0.12
N GLU A 239 24.29 -27.84 0.26
CA GLU A 239 23.21 -27.15 0.97
C GLU A 239 21.93 -27.07 0.12
N THR A 240 22.09 -26.75 -1.17
CA THR A 240 20.99 -26.67 -2.13
C THR A 240 20.33 -28.05 -2.29
N ALA A 241 21.11 -29.14 -2.36
CA ALA A 241 20.57 -30.50 -2.40
C ALA A 241 19.80 -30.87 -1.12
N GLU A 242 20.27 -30.48 0.06
CA GLU A 242 19.56 -30.70 1.33
C GLU A 242 18.24 -29.92 1.40
N ILE A 243 18.22 -28.68 0.90
CA ILE A 243 16.98 -27.90 0.80
C ILE A 243 16.00 -28.57 -0.18
N TRP A 244 16.45 -28.99 -1.37
CA TRP A 244 15.58 -29.68 -2.32
C TRP A 244 15.08 -31.05 -1.85
N LYS A 245 15.83 -31.77 -1.01
CA LYS A 245 15.31 -33.00 -0.38
C LYS A 245 14.05 -32.72 0.45
N LYS A 246 14.00 -31.56 1.10
CA LYS A 246 12.84 -31.12 1.91
C LYS A 246 11.77 -30.41 1.06
N TYR A 247 12.19 -29.66 0.05
CA TYR A 247 11.34 -28.83 -0.80
C TYR A 247 11.59 -29.12 -2.30
N PRO A 248 11.21 -30.31 -2.80
CA PRO A 248 11.62 -30.79 -4.13
C PRO A 248 11.02 -29.99 -5.31
N SER A 249 9.90 -29.30 -5.08
CA SER A 249 9.20 -28.48 -6.08
C SER A 249 9.62 -27.01 -6.09
N ASN A 250 10.40 -26.56 -5.10
CA ASN A 250 10.71 -25.15 -4.93
C ASN A 250 12.03 -24.79 -5.61
N ARG A 251 12.08 -23.56 -6.12
CA ARG A 251 13.34 -22.96 -6.56
C ARG A 251 14.10 -22.42 -5.36
N ILE A 252 15.41 -22.26 -5.50
CA ILE A 252 16.29 -21.76 -4.44
C ILE A 252 16.91 -20.44 -4.91
N ARG A 253 16.87 -19.43 -4.05
CA ARG A 253 17.45 -18.13 -4.28
C ARG A 253 18.82 -18.05 -3.60
N PHE A 254 19.82 -17.63 -4.36
CA PHE A 254 21.08 -17.15 -3.83
C PHE A 254 21.08 -15.63 -3.76
N LYS A 255 21.59 -15.06 -2.66
CA LYS A 255 21.69 -13.61 -2.47
C LYS A 255 22.98 -13.24 -1.74
N TYR A 256 23.81 -12.40 -2.33
CA TYR A 256 25.01 -11.89 -1.67
C TYR A 256 24.65 -11.02 -0.45
N VAL A 257 25.36 -11.20 0.69
CA VAL A 257 25.03 -10.53 1.96
C VAL A 257 25.23 -9.00 1.90
N GLY A 258 26.19 -8.53 1.09
CA GLY A 258 26.44 -7.09 0.89
C GLY A 258 25.65 -6.43 -0.26
N GLY A 259 24.72 -7.15 -0.90
CA GLY A 259 23.99 -6.67 -2.08
C GLY A 259 22.63 -6.03 -1.76
N GLY A 260 22.39 -4.81 -2.25
CA GLY A 260 21.10 -4.10 -2.20
C GLY A 260 20.46 -3.89 -3.58
N GLY A 261 19.14 -3.69 -3.61
CA GLY A 261 18.43 -3.26 -4.83
C GLY A 261 18.30 -4.30 -5.95
N GLY A 262 18.21 -5.59 -5.60
CA GLY A 262 18.02 -6.69 -6.57
C GLY A 262 19.28 -7.13 -7.34
N LYS A 263 20.41 -6.44 -7.15
CA LYS A 263 21.72 -6.84 -7.70
C LYS A 263 22.35 -7.93 -6.82
N GLY A 264 23.08 -8.86 -7.44
CA GLY A 264 23.79 -9.94 -6.74
C GLY A 264 22.89 -11.07 -6.23
N GLN A 265 21.81 -11.39 -6.95
CA GLN A 265 20.89 -12.49 -6.64
C GLN A 265 20.67 -13.41 -7.84
N ARG A 266 20.50 -14.71 -7.60
CA ARG A 266 20.16 -15.70 -8.64
C ARG A 266 19.14 -16.70 -8.14
N VAL A 267 18.20 -17.09 -8.99
CA VAL A 267 17.25 -18.16 -8.69
C VAL A 267 17.67 -19.39 -9.48
N VAL A 268 17.82 -20.48 -8.76
CA VAL A 268 18.27 -21.77 -9.26
C VAL A 268 17.11 -22.76 -9.16
N SER A 269 16.86 -23.48 -10.25
CA SER A 269 15.79 -24.47 -10.37
C SER A 269 16.33 -25.90 -10.51
N LYS A 270 17.62 -26.05 -10.85
CA LYS A 270 18.24 -27.36 -11.05
C LYS A 270 19.68 -27.41 -10.50
N PRO A 271 20.17 -28.58 -10.05
CA PRO A 271 21.51 -28.70 -9.47
C PRO A 271 22.64 -28.20 -10.35
N GLU A 272 22.53 -28.34 -11.67
CA GLU A 272 23.59 -27.96 -12.61
C GLU A 272 23.81 -26.44 -12.68
N GLU A 273 22.83 -25.65 -12.24
CA GLU A 273 22.86 -24.19 -12.26
C GLU A 273 23.60 -23.61 -11.03
N VAL A 274 23.80 -24.40 -9.97
CA VAL A 274 24.32 -23.92 -8.68
C VAL A 274 25.69 -23.26 -8.81
N LYS A 275 26.65 -23.93 -9.45
CA LYS A 275 28.01 -23.41 -9.60
C LYS A 275 28.04 -22.10 -10.39
N THR A 276 27.29 -22.05 -11.49
CA THR A 276 27.15 -20.87 -12.34
C THR A 276 26.55 -19.72 -11.55
N ALA A 277 25.48 -19.98 -10.81
CA ALA A 277 24.81 -18.96 -10.01
C ALA A 277 25.72 -18.38 -8.92
N VAL A 278 26.51 -19.20 -8.22
CA VAL A 278 27.52 -18.73 -7.25
C VAL A 278 28.57 -17.85 -7.95
N GLN A 279 29.06 -18.25 -9.11
CA GLN A 279 30.03 -17.44 -9.86
C GLN A 279 29.43 -16.10 -10.27
N GLU A 280 28.19 -16.09 -10.75
CA GLU A 280 27.49 -14.90 -11.21
C GLU A 280 27.21 -13.91 -10.08
N ILE A 281 26.69 -14.34 -8.93
CA ILE A 281 26.43 -13.43 -7.81
C ILE A 281 27.72 -12.78 -7.29
N LEU A 282 28.83 -13.53 -7.23
CA LEU A 282 30.11 -13.02 -6.75
C LEU A 282 30.75 -12.07 -7.78
N SER A 283 30.60 -12.37 -9.07
CA SER A 283 31.11 -11.51 -10.16
C SER A 283 30.34 -10.21 -10.25
N GLU A 284 29.01 -10.26 -10.16
CA GLU A 284 28.14 -9.09 -10.15
C GLU A 284 28.38 -8.21 -8.92
N SER A 285 28.64 -8.83 -7.77
CA SER A 285 28.98 -8.14 -6.52
C SER A 285 30.45 -7.72 -6.45
N LYS A 286 31.25 -7.98 -7.50
CA LYS A 286 32.67 -7.61 -7.60
C LYS A 286 33.57 -8.16 -6.48
N VAL A 287 33.26 -9.34 -5.95
CA VAL A 287 33.99 -10.00 -4.84
C VAL A 287 34.72 -11.27 -5.26
N THR A 288 35.13 -11.35 -6.53
CA THR A 288 35.89 -12.50 -7.06
C THR A 288 37.35 -12.50 -6.63
N ALA A 289 37.91 -11.37 -6.19
CA ALA A 289 39.30 -11.29 -5.72
C ALA A 289 39.52 -12.11 -4.43
N PRO A 290 40.65 -12.85 -4.31
CA PRO A 290 41.02 -13.55 -3.07
C PRO A 290 40.97 -12.64 -1.85
N GLY A 291 40.46 -13.16 -0.73
CA GLY A 291 40.33 -12.39 0.52
C GLY A 291 39.13 -11.44 0.59
N SER A 292 38.30 -11.34 -0.46
CA SER A 292 37.03 -10.61 -0.40
C SER A 292 36.00 -11.33 0.48
N ASN A 293 35.06 -10.59 1.09
CA ASN A 293 33.88 -11.19 1.71
C ASN A 293 32.99 -11.79 0.62
N ARG A 294 32.93 -13.12 0.55
CA ARG A 294 32.17 -13.90 -0.44
C ARG A 294 30.96 -14.60 0.19
N ASN A 295 30.54 -14.20 1.38
CA ASN A 295 29.39 -14.84 2.01
C ASN A 295 28.08 -14.49 1.28
N PHE A 296 27.24 -15.49 1.07
CA PHE A 296 25.93 -15.34 0.44
C PHE A 296 24.90 -16.25 1.10
N LEU A 297 23.66 -15.82 1.03
CA LEU A 297 22.47 -16.53 1.48
C LEU A 297 22.07 -17.58 0.44
N ILE A 298 21.69 -18.76 0.90
CA ILE A 298 20.96 -19.78 0.14
C ILE A 298 19.61 -19.93 0.79
N GLU A 299 18.52 -19.52 0.15
CA GLU A 299 17.19 -19.54 0.76
C GLU A 299 16.14 -20.09 -0.21
N LEU A 300 15.05 -20.62 0.33
CA LEU A 300 13.89 -21.01 -0.46
C LEU A 300 13.35 -19.79 -1.24
N ASN A 301 13.15 -19.92 -2.54
CA ASN A 301 12.50 -18.87 -3.31
C ASN A 301 10.99 -18.97 -3.09
N ILE A 302 10.40 -18.00 -2.40
CA ILE A 302 8.95 -17.89 -2.23
C ILE A 302 8.36 -17.23 -3.48
N GLU A 303 7.43 -17.91 -4.15
CA GLU A 303 6.88 -17.46 -5.43
C GLU A 303 5.67 -16.55 -5.22
N LYS A 304 4.77 -16.97 -4.34
CA LYS A 304 3.54 -16.27 -4.01
C LYS A 304 3.67 -15.71 -2.61
N THR A 305 4.18 -14.50 -2.54
CA THR A 305 4.37 -13.79 -1.29
C THR A 305 3.11 -13.03 -0.91
N ARG A 306 2.47 -13.41 0.20
CA ARG A 306 1.61 -12.51 0.97
C ARG A 306 2.44 -11.86 2.06
N HIS A 307 2.14 -10.60 2.36
CA HIS A 307 2.78 -9.85 3.44
C HIS A 307 1.77 -9.75 4.58
N ASN A 308 1.99 -10.55 5.64
CA ASN A 308 1.20 -10.47 6.86
C ASN A 308 2.10 -10.02 8.00
N GLU A 309 1.52 -9.32 8.95
CA GLU A 309 2.27 -8.81 10.08
C GLU A 309 1.44 -8.86 11.36
N ILE A 310 2.09 -9.05 12.51
CA ILE A 310 1.46 -9.12 13.82
C ILE A 310 1.83 -7.89 14.64
N GLN A 311 0.82 -7.18 15.13
CA GLN A 311 1.03 -6.10 16.09
C GLN A 311 1.47 -6.70 17.44
N LEU A 312 2.55 -6.19 18.01
CA LEU A 312 3.01 -6.56 19.35
C LEU A 312 2.97 -5.35 20.29
N ILE A 313 2.74 -5.62 21.57
CA ILE A 313 2.93 -4.69 22.68
C ILE A 313 3.59 -5.44 23.85
N GLY A 314 4.55 -4.81 24.50
CA GLY A 314 5.21 -5.38 25.68
C GLY A 314 5.72 -4.32 26.65
N ASN A 315 6.02 -4.73 27.89
CA ASN A 315 6.55 -3.85 28.93
C ASN A 315 7.99 -4.18 29.37
N GLY A 316 8.65 -5.09 28.65
CA GLY A 316 9.97 -5.65 28.97
C GLY A 316 9.92 -7.01 29.68
N GLU A 317 8.78 -7.38 30.28
CA GLU A 317 8.58 -8.68 30.96
C GLU A 317 7.53 -9.53 30.26
N TRP A 318 6.39 -8.94 29.90
CA TRP A 318 5.36 -9.58 29.10
C TRP A 318 5.33 -9.00 27.68
N CYS A 319 4.89 -9.84 26.74
CA CYS A 319 4.51 -9.45 25.38
C CYS A 319 3.11 -10.01 25.08
N LEU A 320 2.35 -9.27 24.28
CA LEU A 320 1.01 -9.60 23.81
C LEU A 320 0.91 -9.24 22.31
N ALA A 321 0.46 -10.18 21.49
CA ALA A 321 0.08 -9.91 20.10
C ALA A 321 -1.29 -9.23 20.05
N LEU A 322 -1.61 -8.46 19.02
CA LEU A 322 -2.90 -7.77 18.84
C LEU A 322 -3.47 -8.03 17.45
N GLY A 323 -3.58 -9.31 17.08
CA GLY A 323 -3.99 -9.71 15.75
C GLY A 323 -2.95 -9.38 14.69
N GLY A 324 -3.27 -9.82 13.48
CA GLY A 324 -2.50 -9.51 12.30
C GLY A 324 -3.13 -8.43 11.41
N ARG A 325 -2.34 -7.99 10.43
CA ARG A 325 -2.78 -7.20 9.28
C ARG A 325 -2.28 -7.89 8.02
N ASP A 326 -3.11 -7.90 6.98
CA ASP A 326 -2.70 -8.30 5.62
C ASP A 326 -2.40 -7.01 4.85
N CYS A 327 -1.12 -6.86 4.49
CA CYS A 327 -0.56 -5.71 3.80
C CYS A 327 -0.09 -6.09 2.38
N SER A 328 -0.62 -7.18 1.83
CA SER A 328 -0.17 -7.73 0.56
C SER A 328 -0.51 -6.85 -0.65
N VAL A 329 -1.48 -5.93 -0.52
CA VAL A 329 -1.77 -4.94 -1.57
C VAL A 329 -0.73 -3.82 -1.49
N GLN A 330 0.33 -3.98 -2.27
CA GLN A 330 1.46 -3.05 -2.32
C GLN A 330 2.00 -2.85 -3.74
N MET A 331 2.73 -1.77 -3.96
CA MET A 331 3.43 -1.45 -5.21
C MET A 331 4.87 -1.02 -4.91
N HIS A 332 5.86 -1.65 -5.54
CA HIS A 332 7.29 -1.37 -5.27
C HIS A 332 7.63 -1.33 -3.76
N GLU A 333 7.16 -2.33 -3.01
CA GLU A 333 7.35 -2.44 -1.55
C GLU A 333 6.69 -1.30 -0.73
N GLN A 334 5.80 -0.52 -1.33
CA GLN A 334 4.96 0.45 -0.63
C GLN A 334 3.54 -0.10 -0.43
N LYS A 335 3.16 -0.28 0.82
CA LYS A 335 1.81 -0.71 1.23
C LYS A 335 0.76 0.35 0.82
N LEU A 336 -0.38 -0.12 0.30
CA LEU A 336 -1.44 0.73 -0.25
C LEU A 336 -2.79 0.55 0.46
N LEU A 337 -3.15 -0.71 0.72
CA LEU A 337 -4.36 -1.13 1.43
C LEU A 337 -3.96 -2.18 2.48
N GLU A 338 -4.35 -1.91 3.72
CA GLU A 338 -4.07 -2.74 4.88
C GLU A 338 -5.38 -3.13 5.54
N ILE A 339 -5.56 -4.42 5.77
CA ILE A 339 -6.82 -4.96 6.32
C ILE A 339 -6.54 -5.86 7.51
N SER A 340 -7.43 -5.80 8.51
CA SER A 340 -7.31 -6.60 9.71
C SER A 340 -7.36 -8.10 9.39
N LEU A 341 -6.48 -8.88 10.03
CA LEU A 341 -6.46 -10.33 10.03
C LEU A 341 -6.48 -10.82 11.48
N THR A 342 -7.67 -11.06 12.03
CA THR A 342 -7.86 -11.43 13.43
C THR A 342 -8.52 -12.79 13.58
N GLN A 343 -8.34 -13.40 14.75
CA GLN A 343 -8.96 -14.70 15.03
C GLN A 343 -10.50 -14.59 14.99
N GLU A 344 -11.05 -13.50 15.52
CA GLU A 344 -12.48 -13.24 15.56
C GLU A 344 -13.06 -12.95 14.19
N LEU A 345 -12.33 -12.23 13.31
CA LEU A 345 -12.72 -12.08 11.92
C LEU A 345 -12.84 -13.43 11.25
N LEU A 346 -11.78 -14.24 11.30
CA LEU A 346 -11.77 -15.55 10.63
C LEU A 346 -12.85 -16.47 11.20
N GLN A 347 -13.06 -16.50 12.51
CA GLN A 347 -14.14 -17.26 13.13
C GLN A 347 -15.53 -16.81 12.66
N ASN A 348 -15.77 -15.51 12.58
CA ASN A 348 -17.03 -14.95 12.10
C ASN A 348 -17.29 -15.32 10.63
N GLU A 349 -16.27 -15.20 9.77
CA GLU A 349 -16.38 -15.56 8.36
C GLU A 349 -16.55 -17.07 8.16
N ILE A 350 -15.83 -17.91 8.93
CA ILE A 350 -16.00 -19.38 8.90
C ILE A 350 -17.44 -19.75 9.24
N ALA A 351 -18.04 -19.18 10.29
CA ALA A 351 -19.40 -19.49 10.71
C ALA A 351 -20.46 -19.18 9.63
N VAL A 352 -20.19 -18.17 8.78
CA VAL A 352 -21.04 -17.86 7.62
C VAL A 352 -20.74 -18.81 6.47
N LEU A 353 -19.47 -19.03 6.14
CA LEU A 353 -19.02 -19.84 5.01
C LEU A 353 -19.34 -21.33 5.15
N GLU A 354 -19.41 -21.87 6.37
CA GLU A 354 -19.84 -23.25 6.59
C GLU A 354 -21.25 -23.52 6.03
N LYS A 355 -22.10 -22.49 5.96
CA LYS A 355 -23.46 -22.58 5.44
C LYS A 355 -23.56 -22.32 3.94
N THR A 356 -22.66 -21.50 3.38
CA THR A 356 -22.75 -21.00 2.00
C THR A 356 -21.72 -21.60 1.06
N SER A 357 -20.51 -21.89 1.55
CA SER A 357 -19.38 -22.39 0.76
C SER A 357 -18.38 -23.18 1.62
N PRO A 358 -18.66 -24.47 1.91
CA PRO A 358 -17.84 -25.30 2.80
C PRO A 358 -16.34 -25.35 2.43
N LYS A 359 -16.00 -25.33 1.14
CA LYS A 359 -14.61 -25.31 0.68
C LYS A 359 -13.84 -24.06 1.13
N LYS A 360 -14.49 -22.88 1.05
CA LYS A 360 -13.91 -21.61 1.53
C LYS A 360 -13.79 -21.60 3.05
N ALA A 361 -14.73 -22.23 3.77
CA ALA A 361 -14.63 -22.38 5.22
C ALA A 361 -13.38 -23.17 5.63
N GLU A 362 -13.04 -24.26 4.92
CA GLU A 362 -11.81 -25.03 5.19
C GLU A 362 -10.53 -24.22 4.94
N ILE A 363 -10.51 -23.39 3.89
CA ILE A 363 -9.39 -22.46 3.64
C ILE A 363 -9.25 -21.47 4.80
N MET A 364 -10.35 -20.88 5.25
CA MET A 364 -10.34 -19.93 6.37
C MET A 364 -9.96 -20.59 7.70
N LYS A 365 -10.30 -21.87 7.92
CA LYS A 365 -9.84 -22.65 9.08
C LYS A 365 -8.34 -22.84 9.07
N ALA A 366 -7.75 -23.11 7.89
CA ALA A 366 -6.30 -23.17 7.74
C ALA A 366 -5.65 -21.81 8.03
N ASP A 367 -6.20 -20.71 7.49
CA ASP A 367 -5.71 -19.35 7.78
C ASP A 367 -5.81 -19.00 9.27
N LEU A 368 -6.86 -19.44 9.97
CA LEU A 368 -7.03 -19.24 11.41
C LEU A 368 -5.95 -19.98 12.21
N GLN A 369 -5.58 -21.19 11.77
CA GLN A 369 -4.51 -21.94 12.41
C GLN A 369 -3.15 -21.26 12.19
N VAL A 370 -2.85 -20.82 10.95
CA VAL A 370 -1.65 -20.06 10.63
C VAL A 370 -1.57 -18.79 11.48
N LEU A 371 -2.66 -18.03 11.59
CA LEU A 371 -2.70 -16.81 12.40
C LEU A 371 -2.37 -17.07 13.87
N LYS A 372 -2.92 -18.13 14.47
CA LYS A 372 -2.60 -18.51 15.86
C LYS A 372 -1.12 -18.81 16.04
N GLU A 373 -0.52 -19.53 15.10
CA GLU A 373 0.91 -19.84 15.12
C GLU A 373 1.78 -18.60 14.94
N MET A 374 1.41 -17.69 14.04
CA MET A 374 2.09 -16.41 13.86
C MET A 374 2.04 -15.57 15.15
N GLU A 375 0.87 -15.47 15.79
CA GLU A 375 0.72 -14.74 17.05
C GLU A 375 1.57 -15.37 18.17
N GLU A 376 1.53 -16.68 18.35
CA GLU A 376 2.34 -17.37 19.37
C GLU A 376 3.85 -17.18 19.15
N GLN A 377 4.31 -17.33 17.90
CA GLN A 377 5.72 -17.13 17.54
C GLN A 377 6.15 -15.69 17.77
N SER A 378 5.31 -14.71 17.40
CA SER A 378 5.59 -13.29 17.59
C SER A 378 5.62 -12.89 19.07
N GLU A 379 4.73 -13.42 19.92
CA GLU A 379 4.75 -13.18 21.38
C GLU A 379 6.03 -13.74 22.01
N ARG A 380 6.43 -14.96 21.61
CA ARG A 380 7.67 -15.58 22.08
C ARG A 380 8.90 -14.78 21.66
N PHE A 381 8.93 -14.31 20.41
CA PHE A 381 10.02 -13.45 19.93
C PHE A 381 10.07 -12.13 20.69
N GLY A 382 8.93 -11.45 20.83
CA GLY A 382 8.82 -10.18 21.56
C GLY A 382 9.23 -10.28 23.04
N GLN A 383 8.90 -11.38 23.72
CA GLN A 383 9.36 -11.65 25.08
C GLN A 383 10.89 -11.85 25.14
N ALA A 384 11.46 -12.58 24.18
CA ALA A 384 12.88 -12.88 24.17
C ALA A 384 13.77 -11.63 23.96
N VAL A 385 13.28 -10.66 23.18
CA VAL A 385 13.96 -9.35 23.00
C VAL A 385 13.61 -8.35 24.11
N ALA A 386 12.80 -8.74 25.10
CA ALA A 386 12.30 -7.87 26.16
C ALA A 386 11.60 -6.60 25.60
N LEU A 387 10.71 -6.78 24.61
CA LEU A 387 9.94 -5.70 24.02
C LEU A 387 9.26 -4.86 25.11
N ASN A 388 9.55 -3.57 25.15
CA ASN A 388 9.10 -2.61 26.18
C ASN A 388 8.26 -1.45 25.63
N SER A 389 7.73 -1.62 24.43
CA SER A 389 6.79 -0.69 23.80
C SER A 389 5.97 -1.44 22.75
N VAL A 390 5.54 -0.77 21.69
CA VAL A 390 4.89 -1.38 20.53
C VAL A 390 5.89 -1.68 19.42
N SER A 391 5.62 -2.72 18.65
CA SER A 391 6.41 -3.10 17.48
C SER A 391 5.56 -3.94 16.53
N THR A 392 6.01 -4.16 15.31
CA THR A 392 5.33 -5.08 14.38
C THR A 392 6.25 -6.19 13.92
N PHE A 393 5.75 -7.41 13.97
CA PHE A 393 6.45 -8.62 13.55
C PHE A 393 5.98 -9.03 12.15
N GLU A 394 6.83 -8.89 11.14
CA GLU A 394 6.46 -9.09 9.72
C GLU A 394 6.82 -10.50 9.23
N LEU A 395 5.92 -11.08 8.43
CA LEU A 395 6.05 -12.40 7.85
C LEU A 395 5.67 -12.44 6.36
N ILE A 396 6.37 -13.30 5.61
CA ILE A 396 5.90 -13.79 4.32
C ILE A 396 5.01 -14.99 4.56
N VAL A 397 3.85 -15.04 3.90
CA VAL A 397 2.93 -16.19 3.94
C VAL A 397 2.73 -16.75 2.53
N GLU A 398 2.87 -18.07 2.38
CA GLU A 398 2.59 -18.83 1.15
C GLU A 398 1.79 -20.10 1.51
N GLY A 399 0.50 -20.12 1.15
CA GLY A 399 -0.42 -21.18 1.58
C GLY A 399 -0.53 -21.24 3.10
N THR A 400 -0.18 -22.39 3.69
CA THR A 400 -0.15 -22.60 5.15
C THR A 400 1.24 -22.37 5.76
N ASN A 401 2.24 -21.98 4.96
CA ASN A 401 3.57 -21.71 5.46
C ASN A 401 3.73 -20.21 5.72
N HIS A 402 4.34 -19.85 6.84
CA HIS A 402 4.72 -18.49 7.18
C HIS A 402 6.20 -18.42 7.57
N PHE A 403 6.84 -17.30 7.25
CA PHE A 403 8.27 -17.10 7.46
C PHE A 403 8.53 -15.68 7.96
N PHE A 404 9.14 -15.57 9.14
CA PHE A 404 9.59 -14.30 9.72
C PHE A 404 10.55 -13.57 8.77
N MET A 405 10.27 -12.30 8.53
CA MET A 405 11.10 -11.39 7.75
C MET A 405 11.96 -10.52 8.65
N GLU A 406 11.29 -9.74 9.49
CA GLU A 406 11.88 -8.71 10.34
C GLU A 406 10.88 -8.26 11.41
N MET A 407 11.37 -7.53 12.41
CA MET A 407 10.54 -6.89 13.41
C MET A 407 10.80 -5.39 13.38
N ASN A 408 9.77 -4.62 13.01
CA ASN A 408 9.79 -3.18 13.01
C ASN A 408 9.66 -2.68 14.46
N THR A 409 10.73 -2.15 15.04
CA THR A 409 10.81 -1.68 16.44
C THR A 409 10.24 -0.28 16.63
N ARG A 410 9.05 -0.06 16.09
CA ARG A 410 8.29 1.20 16.15
C ARG A 410 6.81 0.95 15.90
N ILE A 411 5.98 1.96 16.14
CA ILE A 411 4.62 1.99 15.61
C ILE A 411 4.66 2.03 14.08
N GLN A 412 3.65 1.46 13.42
CA GLN A 412 3.51 1.47 11.96
C GLN A 412 2.38 2.40 11.52
N VAL A 413 2.31 2.73 10.24
CA VAL A 413 1.29 3.66 9.71
C VAL A 413 -0.11 3.05 9.94
N GLU A 414 -0.23 1.79 9.54
CA GLU A 414 -1.42 0.94 9.56
C GLU A 414 -1.83 0.43 10.96
N HIS A 415 -1.23 0.97 12.03
CA HIS A 415 -1.57 0.59 13.41
C HIS A 415 -3.05 0.88 13.74
N ARG A 416 -3.65 1.85 13.05
CA ARG A 416 -5.06 2.23 13.17
C ARG A 416 -5.99 1.08 12.81
N VAL A 417 -5.61 0.20 11.88
CA VAL A 417 -6.34 -1.03 11.56
C VAL A 417 -6.47 -1.93 12.80
N THR A 418 -5.39 -2.07 13.57
CA THR A 418 -5.40 -2.84 14.82
C THR A 418 -6.27 -2.16 15.88
N GLU A 419 -6.14 -0.84 16.04
CA GLU A 419 -6.97 -0.08 16.97
C GLU A 419 -8.45 -0.16 16.66
N MET A 420 -8.85 -0.24 15.39
CA MET A 420 -10.26 -0.42 15.02
C MET A 420 -10.82 -1.76 15.50
N VAL A 421 -9.98 -2.78 15.64
CA VAL A 421 -10.42 -4.13 16.02
C VAL A 421 -10.27 -4.41 17.50
N TYR A 422 -9.22 -3.89 18.16
CA TYR A 422 -8.95 -4.18 19.56
C TYR A 422 -8.75 -2.95 20.44
N SER A 423 -9.20 -3.09 21.68
CA SER A 423 -8.78 -2.28 22.83
C SER A 423 -7.95 -3.13 23.79
N LEU A 424 -7.22 -2.45 24.67
CA LEU A 424 -6.40 -3.06 25.72
C LEU A 424 -7.04 -2.82 27.09
N LYS A 425 -7.45 -3.88 27.79
CA LYS A 425 -8.01 -3.79 29.15
C LYS A 425 -6.97 -4.15 30.19
N PHE A 426 -6.56 -3.18 31.00
CA PHE A 426 -5.67 -3.36 32.13
C PHE A 426 -6.49 -3.53 33.41
N ILE A 427 -6.27 -4.63 34.13
CA ILE A 427 -7.04 -4.99 35.33
C ILE A 427 -6.14 -4.86 36.56
N ASN A 428 -6.66 -4.26 37.64
CA ASN A 428 -5.94 -4.17 38.89
C ASN A 428 -5.69 -5.58 39.47
N PRO A 429 -4.42 -5.99 39.68
CA PRO A 429 -4.10 -7.31 40.23
C PRO A 429 -4.68 -7.56 41.63
N GLU A 430 -4.86 -6.49 42.43
CA GLU A 430 -5.37 -6.57 43.79
C GLU A 430 -6.91 -6.46 43.85
N ASN A 431 -7.54 -5.87 42.84
CA ASN A 431 -8.99 -5.70 42.77
C ASN A 431 -9.52 -5.83 41.34
N LYS A 432 -9.98 -7.03 40.94
CA LYS A 432 -10.48 -7.29 39.58
C LYS A 432 -11.69 -6.45 39.14
N SER A 433 -12.39 -5.81 40.07
CA SER A 433 -13.49 -4.89 39.73
C SER A 433 -12.99 -3.53 39.21
N GLU A 434 -11.73 -3.19 39.47
CA GLU A 434 -11.06 -2.00 38.94
C GLU A 434 -10.25 -2.35 37.70
N PHE A 435 -10.51 -1.62 36.62
CA PHE A 435 -9.81 -1.74 35.35
C PHE A 435 -9.88 -0.42 34.59
N PHE A 436 -9.04 -0.28 33.58
CA PHE A 436 -9.18 0.75 32.57
C PHE A 436 -8.89 0.16 31.19
N ILE A 437 -9.47 0.77 30.16
CA ILE A 437 -9.34 0.37 28.76
C ILE A 437 -8.66 1.48 27.98
N VAL A 438 -7.70 1.10 27.15
CA VAL A 438 -6.96 1.97 26.24
C VAL A 438 -7.28 1.55 24.80
N ASP A 439 -7.64 2.53 23.98
CA ASP A 439 -8.06 2.34 22.59
C ASP A 439 -7.00 2.83 21.57
N SER A 440 -5.92 3.44 22.05
CA SER A 440 -4.83 4.00 21.24
C SER A 440 -3.48 3.41 21.64
N LEU A 441 -2.70 2.99 20.65
CA LEU A 441 -1.34 2.53 20.82
C LEU A 441 -0.40 3.66 21.20
N ILE A 442 -0.64 4.90 20.78
CA ILE A 442 0.13 6.06 21.26
C ILE A 442 -0.12 6.31 22.76
N GLU A 443 -1.37 6.21 23.22
CA GLU A 443 -1.69 6.25 24.67
C GLU A 443 -1.00 5.09 25.41
N ALA A 444 -1.01 3.89 24.84
CA ALA A 444 -0.31 2.73 25.41
C ALA A 444 1.22 2.91 25.46
N MET A 445 1.83 3.50 24.43
CA MET A 445 3.26 3.84 24.40
C MET A 445 3.62 4.85 25.49
N ALA A 446 2.80 5.89 25.71
CA ALA A 446 3.01 6.85 26.78
C ALA A 446 2.90 6.20 28.18
N LEU A 447 1.94 5.30 28.36
CA LEU A 447 1.80 4.50 29.58
C LEU A 447 3.01 3.59 29.83
N LEU A 448 3.51 2.92 28.79
CA LEU A 448 4.69 2.05 28.89
C LEU A 448 5.96 2.85 29.18
N ALA A 449 6.14 4.00 28.53
CA ALA A 449 7.31 4.85 28.74
C ALA A 449 7.43 5.35 30.19
N LEU A 450 6.30 5.70 30.84
CA LEU A 450 6.31 6.21 32.21
C LEU A 450 6.10 5.12 33.28
N HIS A 451 5.24 4.14 33.02
CA HIS A 451 4.74 3.19 34.02
C HIS A 451 4.96 1.71 33.65
N GLY A 452 5.72 1.41 32.59
CA GLY A 452 5.87 0.05 32.02
C GLY A 452 6.06 -1.07 33.03
N LYS A 453 7.00 -0.92 33.97
CA LYS A 453 7.29 -1.94 35.00
C LYS A 453 6.13 -2.22 35.97
N ARG A 454 5.19 -1.29 36.12
CA ARG A 454 4.02 -1.40 37.01
C ARG A 454 2.76 -1.87 36.27
N LEU A 455 2.75 -1.85 34.94
CA LEU A 455 1.58 -2.19 34.15
C LEU A 455 1.36 -3.71 34.12
N PRO A 456 0.18 -4.20 34.53
CA PRO A 456 -0.16 -5.60 34.35
C PRO A 456 -0.31 -5.95 32.87
N LYS A 457 -0.13 -7.23 32.51
CA LYS A 457 -0.43 -7.70 31.15
C LYS A 457 -1.92 -7.44 30.84
N PRO A 458 -2.26 -6.71 29.78
CA PRO A 458 -3.65 -6.42 29.44
C PRO A 458 -4.35 -7.63 28.81
N GLU A 459 -5.68 -7.62 28.86
CA GLU A 459 -6.54 -8.49 28.05
C GLU A 459 -6.94 -7.77 26.76
N ARG A 460 -7.00 -8.50 25.64
CA ARG A 460 -7.53 -7.98 24.37
C ARG A 460 -9.05 -7.89 24.47
N VAL A 461 -9.62 -6.75 24.05
CA VAL A 461 -11.08 -6.56 23.98
C VAL A 461 -11.45 -6.24 22.54
N VAL A 462 -12.35 -7.03 21.96
CA VAL A 462 -12.84 -6.82 20.58
C VAL A 462 -13.73 -5.58 20.53
N ARG A 463 -13.40 -4.63 19.66
CA ARG A 463 -14.19 -3.43 19.35
C ARG A 463 -15.07 -3.64 18.13
N ASN A 464 -14.46 -4.08 17.04
CA ASN A 464 -15.11 -4.37 15.76
C ASN A 464 -14.53 -5.66 15.17
N ILE A 465 -15.23 -6.28 14.23
CA ILE A 465 -14.80 -7.55 13.63
C ILE A 465 -13.76 -7.33 12.52
N SER A 466 -13.87 -6.23 11.77
CA SER A 466 -12.91 -5.89 10.71
C SER A 466 -12.51 -4.42 10.77
N GLY A 467 -11.23 -4.15 10.52
CA GLY A 467 -10.67 -2.82 10.26
C GLY A 467 -9.98 -2.78 8.89
N ALA A 468 -9.98 -1.63 8.23
CA ALA A 468 -9.29 -1.40 6.96
C ALA A 468 -8.74 0.03 6.90
N GLU A 469 -7.62 0.19 6.21
CA GLU A 469 -6.97 1.46 5.93
C GLU A 469 -6.56 1.54 4.46
N VAL A 470 -6.72 2.71 3.84
CA VAL A 470 -6.10 3.01 2.55
C VAL A 470 -5.24 4.25 2.65
N ARG A 471 -4.08 4.21 1.99
CA ARG A 471 -3.16 5.34 1.89
C ARG A 471 -3.49 6.20 0.69
N ILE A 472 -3.97 7.42 0.93
CA ILE A 472 -4.14 8.42 -0.12
C ILE A 472 -2.80 9.08 -0.37
N ASN A 473 -2.20 8.79 -1.53
CA ASN A 473 -0.89 9.23 -1.93
C ASN A 473 -0.97 10.16 -3.14
N ALA A 474 0.01 11.06 -3.25
CA ALA A 474 0.21 11.94 -4.38
C ALA A 474 0.86 11.18 -5.55
N THR A 475 0.07 10.33 -6.20
CA THR A 475 0.50 9.50 -7.32
C THR A 475 -0.47 9.59 -8.49
N ASN A 476 0.03 9.31 -9.69
CA ASN A 476 -0.79 9.26 -10.90
C ASN A 476 -1.63 7.97 -11.00
N LYS A 477 -2.41 7.82 -12.07
CA LYS A 477 -3.23 6.61 -12.33
C LYS A 477 -2.41 5.32 -12.47
N ALA A 478 -1.10 5.40 -12.67
CA ALA A 478 -0.18 4.26 -12.67
C ALA A 478 0.56 4.07 -11.33
N ILE A 479 0.15 4.77 -10.27
CA ILE A 479 0.77 4.77 -8.93
C ILE A 479 2.23 5.25 -8.97
N GLN A 480 2.59 6.11 -9.92
CA GLN A 480 3.91 6.76 -9.93
C GLN A 480 3.83 8.09 -9.17
N PRO A 481 4.88 8.50 -8.43
CA PRO A 481 4.89 9.76 -7.68
C PRO A 481 4.56 10.98 -8.54
N HIS A 482 3.71 11.85 -8.01
CA HIS A 482 3.29 13.10 -8.65
C HIS A 482 3.32 14.25 -7.64
N ALA A 483 4.52 14.81 -7.44
CA ALA A 483 4.72 15.98 -6.60
C ALA A 483 4.40 17.29 -7.33
N GLY A 484 4.10 18.34 -6.57
CA GLY A 484 3.93 19.71 -7.07
C GLY A 484 2.48 20.17 -7.21
N GLY A 485 1.52 19.26 -7.19
CA GLY A 485 0.09 19.57 -7.21
C GLY A 485 -0.36 20.43 -6.02
N VAL A 486 -1.39 21.23 -6.23
CA VAL A 486 -1.97 22.10 -5.18
C VAL A 486 -3.40 21.66 -4.90
N ILE A 487 -3.67 21.25 -3.67
CA ILE A 487 -5.01 20.96 -3.18
C ILE A 487 -5.72 22.29 -2.95
N LEU A 488 -6.86 22.49 -3.62
CA LEU A 488 -7.69 23.69 -3.54
C LEU A 488 -9.00 23.43 -2.78
N ASN A 489 -9.48 22.20 -2.79
CA ASN A 489 -10.63 21.79 -1.99
C ASN A 489 -10.52 20.33 -1.58
N TRP A 490 -10.97 20.04 -0.37
CA TRP A 490 -11.24 18.69 0.13
C TRP A 490 -12.61 18.68 0.80
N SER A 491 -13.44 17.69 0.48
CA SER A 491 -14.68 17.42 1.21
C SER A 491 -14.41 17.23 2.71
N LYS A 492 -15.39 17.58 3.55
CA LYS A 492 -15.34 17.26 4.97
C LYS A 492 -15.38 15.74 5.17
N PRO A 493 -14.76 15.19 6.22
CA PRO A 493 -14.94 13.79 6.56
C PRO A 493 -16.44 13.44 6.72
N LEU A 494 -16.85 12.27 6.23
CA LEU A 494 -18.19 11.74 6.50
C LEU A 494 -18.35 11.38 8.00
N PRO A 495 -19.58 11.27 8.53
CA PRO A 495 -19.80 10.91 9.93
C PRO A 495 -19.14 9.59 10.35
N GLU A 496 -19.08 8.62 9.44
CA GLU A 496 -18.45 7.31 9.64
C GLU A 496 -17.00 7.22 9.14
N GLU A 497 -16.45 8.30 8.58
CA GLU A 497 -15.08 8.35 8.06
C GLU A 497 -14.10 8.73 9.16
N ILE A 498 -13.12 7.86 9.40
CA ILE A 498 -11.93 8.20 10.17
C ILE A 498 -10.86 8.64 9.16
N ARG A 499 -10.44 9.90 9.26
CA ARG A 499 -9.43 10.50 8.38
C ARG A 499 -8.25 10.99 9.19
N ASP A 500 -7.13 10.31 9.04
CA ASP A 500 -5.86 10.74 9.63
C ASP A 500 -5.04 11.47 8.55
N ASP A 501 -5.21 12.79 8.51
CA ASP A 501 -4.42 13.69 7.65
C ASP A 501 -3.45 14.55 8.48
N GLN A 502 -2.57 15.32 7.82
CA GLN A 502 -1.54 16.16 8.47
C GLN A 502 -2.07 17.55 8.93
N GLY A 503 -3.39 17.70 9.07
CA GLY A 503 -4.08 18.98 9.25
C GLY A 503 -4.44 19.68 7.92
N ILE A 504 -4.25 19.01 6.78
CA ILE A 504 -4.47 19.58 5.44
C ILE A 504 -5.94 19.95 5.26
N SER A 505 -6.86 19.12 5.75
CA SER A 505 -8.30 19.32 5.59
C SER A 505 -8.88 20.42 6.50
N VAL A 506 -8.10 20.90 7.48
CA VAL A 506 -8.53 21.93 8.43
C VAL A 506 -8.78 23.25 7.70
N ARG A 507 -10.02 23.71 7.79
CA ARG A 507 -10.47 24.98 7.23
C ARG A 507 -10.04 26.13 8.13
N ASN A 508 -9.86 27.30 7.55
CA ASN A 508 -9.59 28.50 8.33
C ASN A 508 -10.76 28.77 9.30
N PRO A 509 -10.52 28.88 10.61
CA PRO A 509 -11.60 28.98 11.61
C PRO A 509 -12.40 30.28 11.51
N ASP A 510 -11.79 31.37 11.04
CA ASP A 510 -12.44 32.68 10.93
C ASP A 510 -13.35 32.80 9.69
N THR A 511 -12.95 32.17 8.58
CA THR A 511 -13.60 32.33 7.27
C THR A 511 -14.34 31.08 6.78
N GLY A 512 -14.03 29.91 7.35
CA GLY A 512 -14.51 28.60 6.88
C GLY A 512 -13.93 28.16 5.54
N LEU A 513 -13.01 28.94 4.95
CA LEU A 513 -12.41 28.62 3.65
C LEU A 513 -11.34 27.52 3.77
N PHE A 514 -11.22 26.72 2.71
CA PHE A 514 -10.15 25.74 2.61
C PHE A 514 -8.81 26.45 2.40
N VAL A 515 -7.78 26.05 3.15
CA VAL A 515 -6.44 26.62 2.99
C VAL A 515 -5.69 25.80 1.97
N HIS A 516 -5.35 26.43 0.84
CA HIS A 516 -4.64 25.74 -0.24
C HIS A 516 -3.35 25.10 0.26
N TYR A 517 -3.07 23.88 -0.20
CA TYR A 517 -1.92 23.11 0.25
C TYR A 517 -1.15 22.56 -0.95
N LYS A 518 0.14 22.87 -1.03
CA LYS A 518 1.04 22.35 -2.06
C LYS A 518 1.64 21.03 -1.58
N VAL A 519 1.42 19.98 -2.36
CA VAL A 519 2.04 18.68 -2.12
C VAL A 519 3.50 18.72 -2.56
N ALA A 520 4.38 19.07 -1.62
CA ALA A 520 5.81 19.19 -1.88
C ALA A 520 6.48 17.81 -2.00
N GLY A 521 7.40 17.66 -2.96
CA GLY A 521 8.18 16.42 -3.17
C GLY A 521 9.30 16.18 -2.16
N ALA A 522 9.33 16.93 -1.05
CA ALA A 522 10.40 16.90 -0.05
C ALA A 522 10.38 15.65 0.83
N TYR A 523 9.20 15.05 0.99
CA TYR A 523 8.94 13.89 1.85
C TYR A 523 7.97 12.93 1.14
N ASP A 524 7.55 11.90 1.85
CA ASP A 524 6.77 10.78 1.32
C ASP A 524 5.45 11.16 0.62
N SER A 525 5.01 10.18 -0.18
CA SER A 525 3.70 10.00 -0.82
C SER A 525 2.47 10.64 -0.18
N ASN A 526 2.41 10.47 1.14
CA ASN A 526 1.17 10.29 1.87
C ASN A 526 0.50 11.63 2.20
N ILE A 527 -0.74 11.78 1.74
CA ILE A 527 -1.60 12.92 2.00
C ILE A 527 -2.46 12.65 3.23
N ALA A 528 -3.09 11.47 3.29
CA ALA A 528 -3.90 11.02 4.42
C ALA A 528 -4.08 9.50 4.42
N LEU A 529 -4.59 9.01 5.55
CA LEU A 529 -5.11 7.66 5.73
C LEU A 529 -6.63 7.75 5.86
N LEU A 530 -7.36 6.92 5.10
CA LEU A 530 -8.80 6.75 5.29
C LEU A 530 -9.02 5.39 5.94
N ILE A 531 -9.66 5.39 7.10
CA ILE A 531 -9.79 4.23 7.98
C ILE A 531 -11.26 3.93 8.20
N THR A 532 -11.61 2.64 8.18
CA THR A 532 -12.97 2.16 8.41
C THR A 532 -12.99 0.90 9.25
N TYR A 533 -14.17 0.60 9.78
CA TYR A 533 -14.44 -0.62 10.51
C TYR A 533 -15.82 -1.21 10.18
N GLY A 534 -15.98 -2.52 10.39
CA GLY A 534 -17.22 -3.23 10.08
C GLY A 534 -17.45 -4.50 10.88
N THR A 535 -18.66 -5.04 10.72
CA THR A 535 -19.10 -6.29 11.39
C THR A 535 -18.73 -7.56 10.62
N SER A 536 -18.25 -7.40 9.39
CA SER A 536 -17.66 -8.45 8.54
C SER A 536 -16.64 -7.80 7.60
N ARG A 537 -15.84 -8.61 6.89
CA ARG A 537 -14.94 -8.07 5.86
C ARG A 537 -15.70 -7.32 4.78
N GLU A 538 -16.81 -7.88 4.32
CA GLU A 538 -17.65 -7.27 3.27
C GLU A 538 -18.27 -5.93 3.74
N ASP A 539 -18.86 -5.88 4.93
CA ASP A 539 -19.44 -4.65 5.50
C ASP A 539 -18.40 -3.52 5.58
N ASN A 540 -17.19 -3.86 6.05
CA ASN A 540 -16.11 -2.90 6.18
C ASN A 540 -15.67 -2.35 4.80
N LEU A 541 -15.43 -3.22 3.83
CA LEU A 541 -15.03 -2.78 2.47
C LEU A 541 -16.15 -2.00 1.76
N ARG A 542 -17.43 -2.29 2.03
CA ARG A 542 -18.56 -1.50 1.51
C ARG A 542 -18.58 -0.08 2.09
N LYS A 543 -18.32 0.08 3.39
CA LYS A 543 -18.20 1.42 4.02
C LYS A 543 -17.02 2.19 3.47
N LEU A 544 -15.86 1.53 3.34
CA LEU A 544 -14.68 2.13 2.71
C LEU A 544 -14.95 2.56 1.27
N GLY A 545 -15.61 1.70 0.48
CA GLY A 545 -16.05 2.02 -0.87
C GLY A 545 -16.97 3.26 -0.92
N ASN A 546 -17.91 3.39 0.01
CA ASN A 546 -18.79 4.56 0.08
C ASN A 546 -18.06 5.84 0.51
N ILE A 547 -17.09 5.75 1.43
CA ILE A 547 -16.24 6.88 1.80
C ILE A 547 -15.42 7.35 0.60
N LEU A 548 -14.76 6.42 -0.12
CA LEU A 548 -14.00 6.73 -1.33
C LEU A 548 -14.88 7.36 -2.41
N ARG A 549 -16.11 6.86 -2.58
CA ARG A 549 -17.11 7.40 -3.53
C ARG A 549 -17.45 8.87 -3.29
N LYS A 550 -17.59 9.26 -2.02
CA LYS A 550 -18.01 10.61 -1.61
C LYS A 550 -16.83 11.55 -1.28
N THR A 551 -15.61 11.03 -1.26
CA THR A 551 -14.43 11.84 -0.99
C THR A 551 -14.12 12.70 -2.22
N GLU A 552 -14.16 14.02 -2.06
CA GLU A 552 -13.75 14.94 -3.12
C GLU A 552 -12.40 15.57 -2.77
N LEU A 553 -11.42 15.41 -3.64
CA LEU A 553 -10.11 16.02 -3.50
C LEU A 553 -9.73 16.68 -4.83
N ARG A 554 -9.80 18.02 -4.88
CA ARG A 554 -9.65 18.80 -6.12
C ARG A 554 -8.50 19.79 -6.02
N GLY A 555 -7.82 20.00 -7.14
CA GLY A 555 -6.63 20.83 -7.15
C GLY A 555 -6.07 21.11 -8.53
N GLN A 556 -5.11 22.02 -8.58
CA GLN A 556 -4.34 22.32 -9.78
C GLN A 556 -3.21 21.30 -9.92
N ASP A 557 -3.12 20.64 -11.08
CA ASP A 557 -2.14 19.57 -11.37
C ASP A 557 -2.05 18.55 -10.22
N LEU A 558 -3.20 18.25 -9.60
CA LEU A 558 -3.28 17.31 -8.49
C LEU A 558 -3.60 15.93 -9.04
N GLN A 559 -2.77 14.95 -8.71
CA GLN A 559 -3.04 13.55 -8.97
C GLN A 559 -2.90 12.76 -7.67
N THR A 560 -3.87 11.88 -7.43
CA THR A 560 -3.86 10.98 -6.28
C THR A 560 -4.35 9.60 -6.68
N ASN A 561 -4.01 8.60 -5.89
CA ASN A 561 -4.51 7.23 -6.04
C ASN A 561 -5.94 7.02 -5.48
N LEU A 562 -6.70 8.08 -5.16
CA LEU A 562 -8.06 7.97 -4.63
C LEU A 562 -8.97 7.09 -5.51
N LEU A 563 -8.97 7.34 -6.84
CA LEU A 563 -9.79 6.56 -7.77
C LEU A 563 -9.25 5.15 -8.02
N VAL A 564 -7.93 4.94 -7.86
CA VAL A 564 -7.33 3.60 -7.90
C VAL A 564 -7.89 2.75 -6.77
N HIS A 565 -7.93 3.29 -5.55
CA HIS A 565 -8.54 2.62 -4.40
C HIS A 565 -10.03 2.39 -4.59
N TYR A 566 -10.76 3.40 -5.10
CA TYR A 566 -12.20 3.26 -5.35
C TYR A 566 -12.51 2.11 -6.32
N GLY A 567 -11.79 2.05 -7.43
CA GLY A 567 -11.88 0.97 -8.43
C GLY A 567 -11.49 -0.39 -7.84
N LEU A 568 -10.38 -0.45 -7.12
CA LEU A 568 -9.86 -1.69 -6.53
C LEU A 568 -10.82 -2.28 -5.49
N ILE A 569 -11.33 -1.46 -4.56
CA ILE A 569 -12.26 -1.93 -3.52
C ILE A 569 -13.55 -2.49 -4.14
N HIS A 570 -14.10 -1.84 -5.17
CA HIS A 570 -15.30 -2.34 -5.85
C HIS A 570 -15.03 -3.60 -6.66
N TRP A 571 -13.84 -3.71 -7.26
CA TRP A 571 -13.42 -4.95 -7.91
C TRP A 571 -13.32 -6.10 -6.90
N ILE A 572 -12.69 -5.87 -5.74
CA ILE A 572 -12.59 -6.87 -4.66
C ILE A 572 -13.99 -7.28 -4.19
N LEU A 573 -14.89 -6.32 -3.91
CA LEU A 573 -16.28 -6.60 -3.51
C LEU A 573 -17.06 -7.42 -4.55
N GLY A 574 -16.78 -7.21 -5.84
CA GLY A 574 -17.39 -7.97 -6.93
C GLY A 574 -16.85 -9.38 -7.09
N LYS A 575 -15.58 -9.61 -6.73
CA LYS A 575 -14.93 -10.91 -6.85
C LYS A 575 -15.09 -11.75 -5.60
N ASP A 576 -14.49 -11.31 -4.51
CA ASP A 576 -14.61 -11.91 -3.19
C ASP A 576 -14.01 -10.96 -2.12
N PRO A 577 -14.78 -10.55 -1.09
CA PRO A 577 -14.26 -9.72 0.00
C PRO A 577 -13.09 -10.36 0.78
N LEU A 578 -13.00 -11.69 0.78
CA LEU A 578 -11.94 -12.47 1.44
C LEU A 578 -10.74 -12.75 0.52
N PHE A 579 -10.63 -12.02 -0.59
CA PHE A 579 -9.51 -12.07 -1.53
C PHE A 579 -8.14 -12.04 -0.81
N LYS A 580 -7.23 -12.91 -1.26
CA LYS A 580 -5.87 -13.11 -0.74
C LYS A 580 -4.84 -12.66 -1.79
N PRO A 581 -4.61 -11.33 -1.96
CA PRO A 581 -3.66 -10.82 -2.93
C PRO A 581 -2.24 -11.25 -2.60
N SER A 582 -1.39 -11.45 -3.62
CA SER A 582 0.06 -11.46 -3.42
C SER A 582 0.63 -10.04 -3.55
N THR A 583 1.85 -9.84 -3.06
CA THR A 583 2.59 -8.58 -3.19
C THR A 583 2.88 -8.16 -4.63
N ALA A 584 2.71 -9.07 -5.59
CA ALA A 584 2.86 -8.82 -7.02
C ALA A 584 1.52 -8.54 -7.73
N PHE A 585 0.39 -8.55 -7.02
CA PHE A 585 -0.93 -8.40 -7.63
C PHE A 585 -1.13 -7.03 -8.32
N MET A 586 -0.73 -5.95 -7.64
CA MET A 586 -1.05 -4.59 -8.09
C MET A 586 -0.52 -4.25 -9.48
N ILE A 587 0.70 -4.68 -9.83
CA ILE A 587 1.26 -4.40 -11.15
C ILE A 587 0.45 -5.07 -12.28
N SER A 588 -0.09 -6.26 -12.04
CA SER A 588 -0.96 -6.94 -13.00
C SER A 588 -2.37 -6.37 -13.02
N TYR A 589 -2.89 -5.92 -11.87
CA TYR A 589 -4.15 -5.17 -11.82
C TYR A 589 -4.05 -3.88 -12.65
N LEU A 590 -2.98 -3.09 -12.49
CA LEU A 590 -2.74 -1.88 -13.29
C LEU A 590 -2.63 -2.19 -14.78
N ALA A 591 -2.04 -3.31 -15.18
CA ALA A 591 -2.01 -3.72 -16.58
C ALA A 591 -3.41 -4.05 -17.12
N ALA A 592 -4.25 -4.74 -16.33
CA ALA A 592 -5.63 -5.01 -16.72
C ALA A 592 -6.46 -3.72 -16.86
N VAL A 593 -6.26 -2.75 -15.95
CA VAL A 593 -6.88 -1.42 -16.05
C VAL A 593 -6.33 -0.63 -17.25
N GLY A 594 -5.03 -0.73 -17.53
CA GLY A 594 -4.39 -0.14 -18.71
C GLY A 594 -4.92 -0.73 -20.02
N ALA A 595 -5.28 -2.01 -20.04
CA ALA A 595 -5.94 -2.63 -21.18
C ALA A 595 -7.35 -2.05 -21.41
N LEU A 596 -8.11 -1.75 -20.34
CA LEU A 596 -9.37 -1.02 -20.45
C LEU A 596 -9.15 0.39 -21.01
N GLU A 597 -8.20 1.16 -20.47
CA GLU A 597 -7.86 2.51 -20.93
C GLU A 597 -7.48 2.52 -22.42
N SER A 598 -6.71 1.51 -22.87
CA SER A 598 -6.24 1.40 -24.25
C SER A 598 -7.36 1.35 -25.29
N LEU A 599 -8.51 0.79 -24.92
CA LEU A 599 -9.71 0.71 -25.76
C LEU A 599 -10.72 1.82 -25.41
N GLY A 600 -10.89 2.12 -24.13
CA GLY A 600 -11.88 3.04 -23.59
C GLY A 600 -11.70 4.48 -24.09
N LYS A 601 -10.44 4.93 -24.20
CA LYS A 601 -10.09 6.28 -24.70
C LYS A 601 -10.58 6.57 -26.14
N ASP A 602 -10.91 5.52 -26.90
CA ASP A 602 -11.35 5.60 -28.29
C ASP A 602 -12.86 5.37 -28.47
N ILE A 603 -13.61 5.28 -27.37
CA ILE A 603 -15.06 5.21 -27.42
C ILE A 603 -15.62 6.61 -27.66
N ASP A 604 -16.50 6.72 -28.66
CA ASP A 604 -17.20 7.94 -29.00
C ASP A 604 -18.71 7.74 -28.78
N LEU A 605 -19.21 8.32 -27.69
CA LEU A 605 -20.62 8.17 -27.30
C LEU A 605 -21.57 8.91 -28.25
N GLU A 606 -21.12 9.94 -28.98
CA GLU A 606 -21.96 10.62 -29.98
C GLU A 606 -22.16 9.73 -31.20
N VAL A 607 -21.08 9.09 -31.66
CA VAL A 607 -21.15 8.09 -32.75
C VAL A 607 -22.03 6.91 -32.32
N ALA A 608 -21.86 6.43 -31.09
CA ALA A 608 -22.65 5.33 -30.58
C ALA A 608 -24.14 5.66 -30.46
N TRP A 609 -24.46 6.85 -29.93
CA TRP A 609 -25.82 7.34 -29.83
C TRP A 609 -26.48 7.52 -31.19
N THR A 610 -25.75 8.09 -32.16
CA THR A 610 -26.24 8.28 -33.53
C THR A 610 -26.59 6.94 -34.17
N LYS A 611 -25.79 5.89 -33.92
CA LYS A 611 -26.06 4.54 -34.41
C LYS A 611 -27.35 3.98 -33.80
N VAL A 612 -27.53 4.08 -32.49
CA VAL A 612 -28.77 3.67 -31.80
C VAL A 612 -29.98 4.42 -32.35
N LEU A 613 -29.88 5.74 -32.51
CA LEU A 613 -30.94 6.57 -33.07
C LEU A 613 -31.30 6.19 -34.51
N SER A 614 -30.31 5.82 -35.33
CA SER A 614 -30.54 5.42 -36.72
C SER A 614 -31.31 4.10 -36.84
N ASN A 615 -31.13 3.18 -35.90
CA ASN A 615 -31.77 1.88 -35.87
C ASN A 615 -33.18 1.90 -35.24
N ALA A 616 -33.53 2.99 -34.55
CA ALA A 616 -34.79 3.12 -33.82
C ALA A 616 -36.00 3.43 -34.74
N PRO A 617 -37.20 2.90 -34.43
CA PRO A 617 -38.44 3.27 -35.12
C PRO A 617 -38.83 4.74 -34.85
N ALA A 618 -39.70 5.33 -35.68
CA ALA A 618 -40.05 6.76 -35.61
C ALA A 618 -40.52 7.22 -34.23
N GLU A 619 -41.42 6.48 -33.58
CA GLU A 619 -41.87 6.79 -32.21
C GLU A 619 -40.76 6.55 -31.16
N GLY A 620 -39.89 5.56 -31.40
CA GLY A 620 -38.71 5.31 -30.57
C GLY A 620 -37.71 6.47 -30.58
N LYS A 621 -37.54 7.16 -31.73
CA LYS A 621 -36.66 8.33 -31.83
C LYS A 621 -37.10 9.48 -30.92
N LYS A 622 -38.41 9.68 -30.73
CA LYS A 622 -38.94 10.69 -29.79
C LYS A 622 -38.67 10.33 -28.33
N VAL A 623 -38.69 9.03 -27.99
CA VAL A 623 -38.36 8.56 -26.63
C VAL A 623 -36.86 8.70 -26.39
N LEU A 624 -36.03 8.31 -27.37
CA LEU A 624 -34.58 8.42 -27.28
C LEU A 624 -34.13 9.87 -27.05
N SER A 625 -34.71 10.86 -27.74
CA SER A 625 -34.31 12.27 -27.52
C SER A 625 -34.50 12.74 -26.08
N ARG A 626 -35.44 12.15 -25.32
CA ARG A 626 -35.63 12.42 -23.88
C ARG A 626 -34.68 11.66 -22.96
N LYS A 627 -33.96 10.65 -23.47
CA LYS A 627 -33.06 9.77 -22.71
C LYS A 627 -31.58 9.98 -23.03
N LEU A 628 -31.26 10.89 -23.96
CA LEU A 628 -29.88 11.14 -24.39
C LEU A 628 -28.98 11.41 -23.18
N THR A 629 -29.31 12.40 -22.36
CA THR A 629 -28.49 12.81 -21.22
C THR A 629 -28.58 11.83 -20.06
N LEU A 630 -29.76 11.23 -19.84
CA LEU A 630 -29.97 10.15 -18.88
C LEU A 630 -28.97 8.99 -19.06
N ILE A 631 -28.62 8.63 -20.30
CA ILE A 631 -27.77 7.48 -20.59
C ILE A 631 -26.31 7.91 -20.85
N THR A 632 -26.09 8.90 -21.72
CA THR A 632 -24.74 9.21 -22.21
C THR A 632 -23.88 9.94 -21.18
N ARG A 633 -24.46 10.76 -20.29
CA ARG A 633 -23.70 11.46 -19.25
C ARG A 633 -23.03 10.50 -18.27
N PRO A 634 -23.76 9.61 -17.56
CA PRO A 634 -23.11 8.69 -16.61
C PRO A 634 -22.19 7.69 -17.31
N LEU A 635 -22.47 7.29 -18.57
CA LEU A 635 -21.53 6.49 -19.35
C LEU A 635 -20.23 7.26 -19.65
N GLY A 636 -20.32 8.55 -19.99
CA GLY A 636 -19.17 9.41 -20.22
C GLY A 636 -18.31 9.55 -18.98
N GLU A 637 -18.93 9.82 -17.82
CA GLU A 637 -18.23 9.90 -16.54
C GLU A 637 -17.55 8.57 -16.16
N LEU A 638 -18.22 7.43 -16.36
CA LEU A 638 -17.61 6.11 -16.13
C LEU A 638 -16.41 5.84 -17.04
N LEU A 639 -16.50 6.23 -18.30
CA LEU A 639 -15.43 6.04 -19.31
C LEU A 639 -14.28 7.05 -19.17
N ALA A 640 -14.44 8.11 -18.38
CA ALA A 640 -13.41 9.13 -18.16
C ALA A 640 -12.25 8.63 -17.28
N ASP A 641 -12.45 7.55 -16.51
CA ASP A 641 -11.42 6.95 -15.67
C ASP A 641 -11.47 5.42 -15.68
N ALA A 642 -10.40 4.80 -16.19
CA ALA A 642 -10.33 3.34 -16.28
C ALA A 642 -10.35 2.61 -14.93
N HIS A 643 -9.93 3.22 -13.80
CA HIS A 643 -10.02 2.58 -12.48
C HIS A 643 -11.47 2.51 -12.00
N VAL A 644 -12.21 3.61 -12.17
CA VAL A 644 -13.64 3.68 -11.86
C VAL A 644 -14.42 2.68 -12.74
N LEU A 645 -14.11 2.62 -14.03
CA LEU A 645 -14.63 1.61 -14.95
C LEU A 645 -14.31 0.17 -14.48
N ALA A 646 -13.06 -0.10 -14.10
CA ALA A 646 -12.63 -1.42 -13.65
C ALA A 646 -13.38 -1.88 -12.39
N GLY A 647 -13.62 -0.97 -11.44
CA GLY A 647 -14.44 -1.23 -10.26
C GLY A 647 -15.88 -1.56 -10.61
N PHE A 648 -16.51 -0.78 -11.49
CA PHE A 648 -17.88 -1.04 -11.96
C PHE A 648 -17.99 -2.39 -12.69
N LEU A 649 -17.06 -2.67 -13.61
CA LEU A 649 -17.01 -3.95 -14.34
C LEU A 649 -16.86 -5.13 -13.38
N GLY A 650 -15.93 -5.02 -12.42
CA GLY A 650 -15.68 -6.07 -11.44
C GLY A 650 -16.88 -6.32 -10.53
N TYR A 651 -17.53 -5.26 -10.06
CA TYR A 651 -18.70 -5.34 -9.16
C TYR A 651 -19.94 -5.95 -9.83
N HIS A 652 -20.13 -5.70 -11.13
CA HIS A 652 -21.34 -6.10 -11.83
C HIS A 652 -21.21 -7.41 -12.64
N GLU A 653 -20.00 -7.93 -12.84
CA GLU A 653 -19.79 -9.21 -13.52
C GLU A 653 -20.47 -10.36 -12.76
N ASN A 654 -21.26 -11.17 -13.46
CA ASN A 654 -22.10 -12.25 -12.93
C ASN A 654 -23.22 -11.82 -11.97
N VAL A 655 -23.34 -10.52 -11.68
CA VAL A 655 -24.42 -9.93 -10.87
C VAL A 655 -25.47 -9.27 -11.77
N SER A 656 -25.02 -8.45 -12.70
CA SER A 656 -25.90 -7.66 -13.58
C SER A 656 -25.89 -8.14 -15.02
N TRP A 657 -24.78 -8.74 -15.45
CA TRP A 657 -24.63 -9.40 -16.74
C TRP A 657 -23.65 -10.57 -16.63
N LYS A 658 -23.64 -11.42 -17.66
CA LYS A 658 -22.65 -12.47 -17.87
C LYS A 658 -22.23 -12.49 -19.34
N ILE A 659 -21.06 -13.07 -19.61
CA ILE A 659 -20.57 -13.31 -20.96
C ILE A 659 -20.87 -14.76 -21.34
N GLU A 660 -21.68 -14.97 -22.37
CA GLU A 660 -21.98 -16.28 -22.94
C GLU A 660 -21.66 -16.28 -24.43
N LYS A 661 -20.78 -17.19 -24.86
CA LYS A 661 -20.35 -17.29 -26.28
C LYS A 661 -19.93 -15.94 -26.87
N ASP A 662 -19.11 -15.20 -26.13
CA ASP A 662 -18.63 -13.84 -26.45
C ASP A 662 -19.72 -12.76 -26.57
N GLN A 663 -20.93 -13.01 -26.04
CA GLN A 663 -22.03 -12.05 -26.02
C GLN A 663 -22.46 -11.71 -24.59
N VAL A 664 -22.82 -10.43 -24.39
CA VAL A 664 -23.36 -9.94 -23.12
C VAL A 664 -24.83 -10.38 -22.98
N VAL A 665 -25.09 -11.11 -21.91
CA VAL A 665 -26.44 -11.51 -21.49
C VAL A 665 -26.77 -10.79 -20.20
N TRP A 666 -27.85 -10.01 -20.21
CA TRP A 666 -28.34 -9.32 -19.02
C TRP A 666 -28.89 -10.33 -18.00
N VAL A 667 -28.43 -10.22 -16.75
CA VAL A 667 -28.95 -10.98 -15.61
C VAL A 667 -29.99 -10.15 -14.86
N ARG A 668 -29.78 -8.82 -14.84
CA ARG A 668 -30.71 -7.84 -14.28
C ARG A 668 -31.25 -6.91 -15.36
N ASN A 669 -32.44 -6.35 -15.13
CA ASN A 669 -33.04 -5.34 -15.97
C ASN A 669 -32.09 -4.13 -16.10
N PRO A 670 -31.71 -3.71 -17.33
CA PRO A 670 -30.74 -2.64 -17.54
C PRO A 670 -31.11 -1.30 -16.90
N ILE A 671 -32.39 -1.04 -16.62
CA ILE A 671 -32.77 0.22 -15.94
C ILE A 671 -32.28 0.29 -14.50
N HIS A 672 -32.19 -0.85 -13.81
CA HIS A 672 -31.63 -0.91 -12.47
C HIS A 672 -30.11 -0.74 -12.50
N ILE A 673 -29.45 -1.27 -13.53
CA ILE A 673 -28.01 -1.08 -13.76
C ILE A 673 -27.71 0.40 -14.01
N LEU A 674 -28.57 1.11 -14.75
CA LEU A 674 -28.46 2.54 -14.93
C LEU A 674 -28.61 3.30 -13.60
N SER A 675 -29.58 2.91 -12.77
CA SER A 675 -29.72 3.49 -11.42
C SER A 675 -28.49 3.25 -10.55
N ASP A 676 -27.94 2.03 -10.58
CA ASP A 676 -26.73 1.67 -9.87
C ASP A 676 -25.53 2.50 -10.37
N LEU A 677 -25.45 2.77 -11.68
CA LEU A 677 -24.41 3.60 -12.27
C LEU A 677 -24.46 5.05 -11.76
N TYR A 678 -25.65 5.66 -11.68
CA TYR A 678 -25.80 6.99 -11.08
C TYR A 678 -25.33 7.02 -9.63
N TYR A 679 -25.71 6.01 -8.83
CA TYR A 679 -25.25 5.89 -7.45
C TYR A 679 -23.72 5.70 -7.39
N TYR A 680 -23.18 4.80 -8.21
CA TYR A 680 -21.74 4.48 -8.26
C TYR A 680 -20.88 5.70 -8.60
N LEU A 681 -21.39 6.62 -9.41
CA LEU A 681 -20.69 7.85 -9.79
C LEU A 681 -20.98 9.04 -8.85
N HIS A 682 -21.72 8.81 -7.77
CA HIS A 682 -22.16 9.84 -6.83
C HIS A 682 -23.02 10.96 -7.47
N MET A 683 -23.85 10.57 -8.43
CA MET A 683 -24.71 11.47 -9.22
C MET A 683 -26.19 11.44 -8.79
N GLU A 684 -26.55 10.75 -7.71
CA GLU A 684 -27.96 10.58 -7.27
C GLU A 684 -28.66 11.88 -6.81
N GLY A 685 -27.90 12.95 -6.57
CA GLY A 685 -28.37 14.29 -6.21
C GLY A 685 -28.40 14.55 -4.70
N GLU A 686 -27.56 15.49 -4.25
CA GLU A 686 -27.60 16.07 -2.90
C GLU A 686 -27.91 17.59 -2.96
N LEU A 687 -28.52 18.12 -1.89
CA LEU A 687 -29.06 19.50 -1.83
C LEU A 687 -28.03 20.61 -2.16
N HIS A 688 -26.74 20.31 -2.08
CA HIS A 688 -25.63 21.25 -2.26
C HIS A 688 -24.67 20.90 -3.40
N GLN A 689 -24.93 19.83 -4.17
CA GLN A 689 -24.11 19.47 -5.32
C GLN A 689 -24.42 20.37 -6.52
N SER A 690 -23.42 20.64 -7.36
CA SER A 690 -23.65 21.37 -8.62
C SER A 690 -24.55 20.55 -9.56
N PRO A 691 -25.46 21.16 -10.34
CA PRO A 691 -26.23 20.45 -11.37
C PRO A 691 -25.37 19.68 -12.39
N SER A 692 -24.10 20.06 -12.57
CA SER A 692 -23.15 19.33 -13.42
C SER A 692 -22.75 17.96 -12.85
N GLU A 693 -22.85 17.78 -11.54
CA GLU A 693 -22.35 16.62 -10.79
C GLU A 693 -23.47 15.64 -10.39
N GLN A 694 -24.73 16.01 -10.65
CA GLN A 694 -25.88 15.19 -10.35
C GLN A 694 -26.74 14.90 -11.58
N ILE A 695 -27.64 13.93 -11.43
CA ILE A 695 -28.71 13.65 -12.36
C ILE A 695 -29.61 14.88 -12.50
N TRP A 696 -30.00 15.20 -13.73
CA TRP A 696 -30.88 16.33 -13.99
C TRP A 696 -32.34 15.98 -13.70
N ASP A 697 -33.13 16.98 -13.31
CA ASP A 697 -34.51 16.78 -12.85
C ASP A 697 -35.37 15.99 -13.86
N HIS A 698 -35.25 16.29 -15.16
CA HIS A 698 -36.01 15.56 -16.19
C HIS A 698 -35.52 14.13 -16.37
N ASP A 699 -34.21 13.89 -16.27
CA ASP A 699 -33.61 12.55 -16.35
C ASP A 699 -33.99 11.71 -15.13
N GLN A 700 -33.95 12.30 -13.94
CA GLN A 700 -34.38 11.70 -12.68
C GLN A 700 -35.87 11.34 -12.74
N GLN A 701 -36.72 12.22 -13.27
CA GLN A 701 -38.14 11.92 -13.44
C GLN A 701 -38.35 10.69 -14.34
N VAL A 702 -37.61 10.57 -15.45
CA VAL A 702 -37.69 9.39 -16.32
C VAL A 702 -37.21 8.13 -15.60
N LEU A 703 -36.06 8.18 -14.92
CA LEU A 703 -35.50 7.04 -14.21
C LEU A 703 -36.43 6.56 -13.08
N GLN A 704 -36.92 7.47 -12.23
CA GLN A 704 -37.84 7.13 -11.14
C GLN A 704 -39.18 6.60 -11.66
N SER A 705 -39.69 7.15 -12.76
CA SER A 705 -40.91 6.63 -13.40
C SER A 705 -40.72 5.18 -13.87
N ALA A 706 -39.55 4.86 -14.43
CA ALA A 706 -39.22 3.52 -14.86
C ALA A 706 -39.08 2.54 -13.68
N LEU A 707 -38.36 2.92 -12.63
CA LEU A 707 -38.19 2.11 -11.42
C LEU A 707 -39.53 1.85 -10.73
N ALA A 708 -40.39 2.87 -10.61
CA ALA A 708 -41.73 2.74 -10.06
C ALA A 708 -42.60 1.80 -10.92
N PHE A 709 -42.52 1.91 -12.26
CA PHE A 709 -43.23 1.03 -13.17
C PHE A 709 -42.89 -0.45 -12.95
N TYR A 710 -41.61 -0.81 -12.89
CA TYR A 710 -41.22 -2.20 -12.63
C TYR A 710 -41.57 -2.67 -11.21
N LYS A 711 -41.52 -1.78 -10.21
CA LYS A 711 -41.96 -2.10 -8.85
C LYS A 711 -43.46 -2.41 -8.77
N GLU A 712 -44.30 -1.71 -9.53
CA GLU A 712 -45.73 -2.05 -9.61
C GLU A 712 -45.97 -3.36 -10.37
N LEU A 713 -45.21 -3.64 -11.44
CA LEU A 713 -45.28 -4.93 -12.11
C LEU A 713 -44.87 -6.09 -11.19
N GLU A 714 -43.88 -5.89 -10.33
CA GLU A 714 -43.49 -6.90 -9.34
C GLU A 714 -44.64 -7.22 -8.39
N LYS A 715 -45.35 -6.21 -7.87
CA LYS A 715 -46.53 -6.43 -7.02
C LYS A 715 -47.64 -7.18 -7.76
N LEU A 716 -47.85 -6.89 -9.05
CA LEU A 716 -48.91 -7.50 -9.86
C LEU A 716 -48.59 -8.93 -10.31
N THR A 717 -47.32 -9.24 -10.58
CA THR A 717 -46.91 -10.49 -11.23
C THR A 717 -46.12 -11.43 -10.32
N GLY A 718 -45.61 -10.93 -9.19
CA GLY A 718 -44.67 -11.63 -8.31
C GLY A 718 -43.26 -11.77 -8.88
N LYS A 719 -42.98 -11.31 -10.11
CA LYS A 719 -41.65 -11.32 -10.71
C LYS A 719 -40.86 -10.10 -10.23
N LYS A 720 -39.63 -10.31 -9.72
CA LYS A 720 -38.79 -9.22 -9.21
C LYS A 720 -38.62 -8.09 -10.22
N ALA A 721 -38.73 -6.83 -9.77
CA ALA A 721 -38.63 -5.64 -10.61
C ALA A 721 -37.34 -5.60 -11.44
N ASP A 722 -36.23 -6.06 -10.86
CA ASP A 722 -34.93 -6.09 -11.49
C ASP A 722 -34.67 -7.33 -12.37
N SER A 723 -35.68 -8.17 -12.63
CA SER A 723 -35.54 -9.31 -13.53
C SER A 723 -35.24 -8.88 -14.97
N ALA A 724 -34.25 -9.49 -15.62
CA ALA A 724 -33.97 -9.23 -17.04
C ALA A 724 -35.05 -9.76 -18.01
N ASP A 725 -35.94 -10.64 -17.56
CA ASP A 725 -36.87 -11.39 -18.40
C ASP A 725 -38.30 -10.81 -18.41
N TRP A 726 -38.42 -9.49 -18.48
CA TRP A 726 -39.73 -8.82 -18.59
C TRP A 726 -40.35 -8.97 -19.98
N ASP A 727 -39.54 -9.12 -21.04
CA ASP A 727 -40.04 -9.35 -22.40
C ASP A 727 -40.92 -10.61 -22.48
N SER A 728 -40.55 -11.69 -21.81
CA SER A 728 -41.36 -12.91 -21.75
C SER A 728 -42.69 -12.72 -21.03
N VAL A 729 -42.74 -11.85 -20.01
CA VAL A 729 -43.99 -11.52 -19.32
C VAL A 729 -44.93 -10.75 -20.25
N PHE A 730 -44.39 -9.76 -20.98
CA PHE A 730 -45.16 -8.94 -21.91
C PHE A 730 -45.55 -9.66 -23.21
N ALA A 731 -44.87 -10.76 -23.56
CA ALA A 731 -45.29 -11.68 -24.61
C ALA A 731 -46.50 -12.54 -24.20
N GLY A 732 -46.80 -12.63 -22.90
CA GLY A 732 -47.93 -13.36 -22.33
C GLY A 732 -49.27 -12.61 -22.36
N LYS A 733 -50.29 -13.23 -21.76
CA LYS A 733 -51.62 -12.61 -21.57
C LYS A 733 -51.57 -11.61 -20.40
N ALA A 734 -52.49 -10.64 -20.43
CA ALA A 734 -52.67 -9.69 -19.34
C ALA A 734 -52.88 -10.42 -17.99
N PRO A 735 -52.24 -9.97 -16.90
CA PRO A 735 -52.50 -10.51 -15.56
C PRO A 735 -53.98 -10.38 -15.17
N ALA A 736 -54.46 -11.29 -14.33
CA ALA A 736 -55.84 -11.29 -13.87
C ALA A 736 -56.19 -9.95 -13.18
N GLY A 737 -57.31 -9.33 -13.58
CA GLY A 737 -57.76 -8.04 -13.04
C GLY A 737 -57.16 -6.79 -13.70
N VAL A 738 -56.31 -6.94 -14.73
CA VAL A 738 -55.76 -5.82 -15.51
C VAL A 738 -56.54 -5.64 -16.81
N ASP A 739 -57.05 -4.44 -17.06
CA ASP A 739 -57.72 -4.08 -18.31
C ASP A 739 -56.78 -4.24 -19.52
N ALA A 740 -57.33 -4.70 -20.65
CA ALA A 740 -56.55 -4.98 -21.86
C ALA A 740 -55.90 -3.72 -22.45
N GLY A 741 -56.55 -2.57 -22.37
CA GLY A 741 -56.00 -1.28 -22.81
C GLY A 741 -54.86 -0.81 -21.90
N VAL A 742 -55.03 -0.98 -20.58
CA VAL A 742 -53.96 -0.71 -19.61
C VAL A 742 -52.76 -1.62 -19.83
N TRP A 743 -52.99 -2.91 -20.12
CA TRP A 743 -51.91 -3.84 -20.43
C TRP A 743 -51.16 -3.48 -21.72
N ALA A 744 -51.87 -3.07 -22.78
CA ALA A 744 -51.25 -2.57 -24.01
C ALA A 744 -50.38 -1.31 -23.78
N ASN A 745 -50.84 -0.41 -22.91
CA ASN A 745 -50.07 0.75 -22.48
C ASN A 745 -48.82 0.35 -21.67
N ALA A 746 -48.93 -0.68 -20.82
CA ALA A 746 -47.79 -1.22 -20.06
C ALA A 746 -46.73 -1.83 -20.99
N ILE A 747 -47.14 -2.60 -22.02
CA ILE A 747 -46.22 -3.11 -23.05
C ILE A 747 -45.48 -1.97 -23.75
N SER A 748 -46.19 -0.89 -24.10
CA SER A 748 -45.60 0.27 -24.75
C SER A 748 -44.65 1.03 -23.83
N SER A 749 -45.01 1.17 -22.55
CA SER A 749 -44.17 1.78 -21.52
C SER A 749 -42.89 0.98 -21.29
N HIS A 750 -42.99 -0.34 -21.20
CA HIS A 750 -41.84 -1.25 -21.10
C HIS A 750 -40.86 -1.03 -22.26
N LYS A 751 -41.34 -1.06 -23.51
CA LYS A 751 -40.52 -0.81 -24.70
C LYS A 751 -39.86 0.57 -24.66
N GLY A 752 -40.59 1.60 -24.23
CA GLY A 752 -40.07 2.96 -24.08
C GLY A 752 -39.00 3.08 -22.99
N PHE A 753 -39.13 2.36 -21.88
CA PHE A 753 -38.10 2.33 -20.85
C PHE A 753 -36.86 1.55 -21.29
N GLN A 754 -37.01 0.49 -22.09
CA GLN A 754 -35.90 -0.34 -22.56
C GLN A 754 -35.12 0.28 -23.72
N ILE A 755 -35.76 0.98 -24.66
CA ILE A 755 -35.07 1.55 -25.84
C ILE A 755 -33.94 2.51 -25.44
N GLY A 756 -32.77 2.35 -26.05
CA GLY A 756 -31.54 3.09 -25.77
C GLY A 756 -30.67 2.46 -24.68
N LEU A 757 -31.20 1.57 -23.82
CA LEU A 757 -30.40 0.88 -22.80
C LEU A 757 -29.45 -0.15 -23.40
N GLU A 758 -29.61 -0.52 -24.68
CA GLU A 758 -28.61 -1.30 -25.42
C GLU A 758 -27.24 -0.63 -25.44
N LEU A 759 -27.16 0.70 -25.30
CA LEU A 759 -25.90 1.43 -25.24
C LEU A 759 -25.08 1.05 -23.99
N LEU A 760 -25.73 0.62 -22.91
CA LEU A 760 -25.05 0.13 -21.71
C LEU A 760 -24.20 -1.11 -21.99
N LYS A 761 -24.45 -1.85 -23.09
CA LYS A 761 -23.66 -3.02 -23.47
C LYS A 761 -22.22 -2.69 -23.85
N ILE A 762 -21.92 -1.42 -24.19
CA ILE A 762 -20.55 -0.97 -24.46
C ILE A 762 -19.63 -1.32 -23.28
N ILE A 763 -20.11 -1.11 -22.06
CA ILE A 763 -19.34 -1.33 -20.83
C ILE A 763 -18.93 -2.81 -20.67
N PRO A 764 -19.86 -3.79 -20.60
CA PRO A 764 -19.47 -5.18 -20.49
C PRO A 764 -18.76 -5.74 -21.74
N ASN A 765 -19.07 -5.24 -22.94
CA ASN A 765 -18.31 -5.60 -24.15
C ASN A 765 -16.86 -5.12 -24.07
N LEU A 766 -16.62 -3.93 -23.49
CA LEU A 766 -15.28 -3.40 -23.28
C LEU A 766 -14.50 -4.28 -22.29
N GLY A 767 -15.12 -4.68 -21.19
CA GLY A 767 -14.53 -5.62 -20.23
C GLY A 767 -14.17 -6.98 -20.84
N ASN A 768 -15.01 -7.50 -21.76
CA ASN A 768 -14.73 -8.74 -22.45
C ASN A 768 -13.57 -8.58 -23.46
N LYS A 769 -13.61 -7.54 -24.30
CA LYS A 769 -12.62 -7.32 -25.37
C LYS A 769 -11.23 -6.95 -24.86
N SER A 770 -11.13 -6.23 -23.76
CA SER A 770 -9.84 -5.93 -23.13
C SER A 770 -9.20 -7.15 -22.46
N GLY A 771 -9.96 -8.24 -22.29
CA GLY A 771 -9.54 -9.40 -21.50
C GLY A 771 -9.62 -9.17 -19.98
N PHE A 772 -10.18 -8.04 -19.52
CA PHE A 772 -10.26 -7.68 -18.11
C PHE A 772 -10.96 -8.75 -17.26
N TYR A 773 -12.04 -9.36 -17.76
CA TYR A 773 -12.78 -10.40 -17.02
C TYR A 773 -11.98 -11.69 -16.76
N LYS A 774 -10.86 -11.89 -17.47
CA LYS A 774 -9.96 -13.01 -17.18
C LYS A 774 -9.17 -12.78 -15.88
N LEU A 775 -9.05 -11.54 -15.41
CA LEU A 775 -8.54 -11.23 -14.08
C LEU A 775 -9.62 -11.57 -13.06
N GLY A 776 -9.32 -12.53 -12.18
CA GLY A 776 -10.30 -13.05 -11.24
C GLY A 776 -9.70 -13.52 -9.93
N VAL A 777 -10.52 -14.23 -9.17
CA VAL A 777 -10.16 -14.86 -7.91
C VAL A 777 -10.58 -16.33 -8.01
N ASP A 778 -9.69 -17.24 -7.65
CA ASP A 778 -9.98 -18.67 -7.69
C ASP A 778 -10.73 -19.15 -6.44
N GLU A 779 -10.99 -20.45 -6.38
CA GLU A 779 -11.62 -21.09 -5.23
C GLU A 779 -10.77 -21.09 -3.95
N ASN A 780 -9.45 -20.87 -4.07
CA ASN A 780 -8.53 -20.69 -2.95
C ASN A 780 -8.41 -19.23 -2.50
N LEU A 781 -9.22 -18.34 -3.11
CA LEU A 781 -9.24 -16.90 -2.89
C LEU A 781 -7.98 -16.19 -3.38
N GLU A 782 -7.17 -16.86 -4.22
CA GLU A 782 -5.95 -16.32 -4.80
C GLU A 782 -6.22 -15.62 -6.15
N PRO A 783 -5.38 -14.65 -6.55
CA PRO A 783 -5.55 -13.96 -7.82
C PRO A 783 -5.29 -14.87 -9.01
N VAL A 784 -6.27 -14.93 -9.93
CA VAL A 784 -6.12 -15.51 -11.27
C VAL A 784 -5.68 -14.40 -12.21
N ILE A 785 -4.39 -14.42 -12.57
CA ILE A 785 -3.80 -13.40 -13.44
C ILE A 785 -3.52 -14.01 -14.84
N PRO A 786 -4.08 -13.43 -15.91
CA PRO A 786 -3.77 -13.79 -17.30
C PRO A 786 -2.31 -13.52 -17.68
N GLU A 787 -1.74 -14.32 -18.58
CA GLU A 787 -0.34 -14.18 -18.99
C GLU A 787 -0.04 -12.82 -19.65
N GLU A 788 -1.01 -12.24 -20.37
CA GLU A 788 -0.89 -10.91 -20.96
C GLU A 788 -0.66 -9.79 -19.92
N PHE A 789 -1.10 -9.99 -18.66
CA PHE A 789 -0.92 -9.03 -17.57
C PHE A 789 0.24 -9.40 -16.63
N LYS A 790 0.90 -10.55 -16.84
CA LYS A 790 2.11 -10.95 -16.09
C LYS A 790 3.41 -10.62 -16.83
N LYS A 791 3.44 -10.86 -18.14
CA LYS A 791 4.66 -10.69 -18.96
C LYS A 791 5.07 -9.22 -18.99
N ALA A 792 6.32 -8.93 -18.63
CA ALA A 792 6.82 -7.56 -18.46
C ALA A 792 6.53 -6.68 -19.68
N ASP A 793 6.84 -7.13 -20.90
CA ASP A 793 6.64 -6.33 -22.11
C ASP A 793 5.19 -5.90 -22.34
N THR A 794 4.24 -6.84 -22.26
CA THR A 794 2.81 -6.55 -22.47
C THR A 794 2.21 -5.79 -21.28
N ARG A 795 2.56 -6.20 -20.07
CA ARG A 795 2.14 -5.56 -18.82
C ARG A 795 2.55 -4.08 -18.80
N ASP A 796 3.82 -3.81 -19.05
CA ASP A 796 4.38 -2.46 -18.99
C ASP A 796 3.85 -1.61 -20.16
N ALA A 797 3.59 -2.21 -21.32
CA ALA A 797 2.89 -1.55 -22.42
C ALA A 797 1.46 -1.13 -22.04
N PHE A 798 0.71 -1.96 -21.31
CA PHE A 798 -0.62 -1.59 -20.84
C PHE A 798 -0.59 -0.50 -19.78
N ILE A 799 0.31 -0.60 -18.79
CA ILE A 799 0.43 0.40 -17.71
C ILE A 799 0.74 1.80 -18.28
N LYS A 800 1.51 1.88 -19.39
CA LYS A 800 1.79 3.16 -20.07
C LYS A 800 0.54 3.91 -20.54
N PHE A 801 -0.59 3.23 -20.78
CA PHE A 801 -1.84 3.93 -21.10
C PHE A 801 -2.39 4.72 -19.91
N LEU A 802 -2.13 4.29 -18.68
CA LEU A 802 -2.58 4.99 -17.46
C LEU A 802 -1.74 6.23 -17.16
N ALA A 803 -0.48 6.26 -17.60
CA ALA A 803 0.43 7.38 -17.42
C ALA A 803 1.23 7.62 -18.72
N PRO A 804 0.59 8.18 -19.76
CA PRO A 804 1.28 8.44 -21.03
C PRO A 804 2.39 9.47 -20.82
N ALA A 805 3.50 9.29 -21.55
CA ALA A 805 4.62 10.23 -21.50
C ALA A 805 4.16 11.66 -21.89
N PRO A 806 4.77 12.71 -21.32
CA PRO A 806 4.47 14.08 -21.71
C PRO A 806 4.69 14.28 -23.21
N LYS A 807 3.86 15.10 -23.85
CA LYS A 807 4.08 15.54 -25.24
C LYS A 807 5.33 16.43 -25.27
N ALA A 808 6.48 15.86 -25.60
CA ALA A 808 7.70 16.62 -25.90
C ALA A 808 7.73 17.01 -27.38
N SER A 809 8.38 18.13 -27.70
CA SER A 809 8.85 18.36 -29.06
C SER A 809 9.81 17.23 -29.44
N SER A 810 9.82 16.80 -30.71
CA SER A 810 10.63 15.65 -31.13
C SER A 810 12.14 15.83 -30.89
N ASP A 811 12.61 17.06 -30.64
CA ASP A 811 14.00 17.40 -30.39
C ASP A 811 14.35 17.65 -28.91
N GLU A 812 13.48 17.30 -27.96
CA GLU A 812 13.70 17.52 -26.52
C GLU A 812 13.36 16.30 -25.66
N ILE A 813 14.16 16.09 -24.60
CA ILE A 813 13.82 15.24 -23.47
C ILE A 813 13.54 16.16 -22.29
N VAL A 814 12.30 16.10 -21.82
CA VAL A 814 11.82 16.88 -20.67
C VAL A 814 11.73 16.00 -19.44
N SER A 815 11.74 16.63 -18.25
CA SER A 815 11.49 15.90 -17.01
C SER A 815 10.04 15.41 -16.97
N PRO A 816 9.78 14.10 -16.76
CA PRO A 816 8.42 13.59 -16.65
C PRO A 816 7.74 13.98 -15.34
N MET A 817 8.50 14.42 -14.34
CA MET A 817 8.04 14.78 -13.00
C MET A 817 8.87 15.95 -12.43
N GLY A 818 8.34 16.64 -11.41
CA GLY A 818 9.11 17.62 -10.66
C GLY A 818 9.83 16.97 -9.47
N GLY A 819 11.07 17.36 -9.19
CA GLY A 819 11.89 16.76 -8.13
C GLY A 819 13.33 17.27 -8.11
N MET A 820 14.20 16.67 -7.30
CA MET A 820 15.64 16.99 -7.33
C MET A 820 16.33 16.20 -8.43
N PHE A 821 17.06 16.90 -9.31
CA PHE A 821 17.79 16.32 -10.43
C PHE A 821 19.15 15.78 -10.01
N TYR A 822 19.52 14.62 -10.54
CA TYR A 822 20.86 14.07 -10.46
C TYR A 822 21.26 13.48 -11.82
N SER A 823 22.38 13.96 -12.35
CA SER A 823 22.98 13.45 -13.58
C SER A 823 23.73 12.13 -13.37
N LYS A 824 24.01 11.75 -12.12
CA LYS A 824 24.87 10.61 -11.72
C LYS A 824 24.14 9.64 -10.80
N GLU A 825 24.52 8.37 -10.83
CA GLU A 825 23.98 7.35 -9.89
C GLU A 825 24.50 7.50 -8.46
N ALA A 826 25.73 8.00 -8.30
CA ALA A 826 26.36 8.26 -7.02
C ALA A 826 27.36 9.42 -7.17
N PRO A 827 27.72 10.12 -6.08
CA PRO A 827 28.60 11.30 -6.14
C PRO A 827 29.95 11.05 -6.81
N ASP A 828 30.47 9.83 -6.70
CA ASP A 828 31.75 9.36 -7.23
C ASP A 828 31.67 8.80 -8.67
N LEU A 829 30.47 8.66 -9.23
CA LEU A 829 30.26 8.11 -10.57
C LEU A 829 30.18 9.20 -11.66
N PRO A 830 30.52 8.87 -12.93
CA PRO A 830 30.33 9.80 -14.04
C PRO A 830 28.84 10.01 -14.35
N PRO A 831 28.48 11.11 -15.05
CA PRO A 831 27.12 11.34 -15.53
C PRO A 831 26.63 10.18 -16.40
N MET A 832 25.33 9.88 -16.33
CA MET A 832 24.70 8.77 -17.06
C MET A 832 24.79 8.93 -18.59
N VAL A 833 24.73 10.17 -19.08
CA VAL A 833 24.91 10.50 -20.50
C VAL A 833 25.64 11.84 -20.65
N GLN A 834 26.33 12.00 -21.79
CA GLN A 834 27.07 13.22 -22.13
C GLN A 834 26.63 13.81 -23.47
N GLU A 835 26.99 15.08 -23.74
CA GLU A 835 26.75 15.68 -25.05
C GLU A 835 27.49 14.90 -26.15
N GLY A 836 26.80 14.65 -27.26
CA GLY A 836 27.29 13.85 -28.38
C GLY A 836 27.12 12.34 -28.21
N GLU A 837 26.67 11.87 -27.05
CA GLU A 837 26.46 10.45 -26.78
C GLU A 837 25.14 9.95 -27.42
N HIS A 838 25.23 8.80 -28.10
CA HIS A 838 24.05 8.08 -28.60
C HIS A 838 23.46 7.22 -27.48
N PHE A 839 22.16 7.31 -27.27
CA PHE A 839 21.42 6.54 -26.29
C PHE A 839 20.35 5.66 -26.96
N LYS A 840 20.08 4.50 -26.34
CA LYS A 840 19.02 3.59 -26.78
C LYS A 840 17.74 3.80 -25.98
N ALA A 841 16.59 3.52 -26.60
CA ALA A 841 15.32 3.43 -25.89
C ALA A 841 15.45 2.51 -24.65
N GLY A 842 14.97 2.99 -23.50
CA GLY A 842 15.07 2.31 -22.21
C GLY A 842 16.38 2.57 -21.44
N GLN A 843 17.38 3.23 -22.03
CA GLN A 843 18.62 3.59 -21.33
C GLN A 843 18.35 4.68 -20.27
N PRO A 844 18.80 4.53 -19.02
CA PRO A 844 18.73 5.59 -18.02
C PRO A 844 19.53 6.82 -18.45
N LEU A 845 18.93 8.00 -18.35
CA LEU A 845 19.53 9.28 -18.76
C LEU A 845 19.85 10.19 -17.58
N PHE A 846 19.04 10.17 -16.53
CA PHE A 846 19.23 10.94 -15.30
C PHE A 846 18.33 10.37 -14.20
N ILE A 847 18.50 10.84 -12.98
CA ILE A 847 17.66 10.48 -11.84
C ILE A 847 16.91 11.73 -11.37
N VAL A 848 15.65 11.53 -11.00
CA VAL A 848 14.87 12.52 -10.26
C VAL A 848 14.50 11.94 -8.91
N GLU A 849 15.00 12.53 -7.84
CA GLU A 849 14.55 12.24 -6.49
C GLU A 849 13.25 12.98 -6.21
N VAL A 850 12.19 12.22 -5.96
CA VAL A 850 10.87 12.71 -5.62
C VAL A 850 10.38 11.88 -4.46
N MET A 851 10.02 12.52 -3.35
CA MET A 851 9.37 11.84 -2.23
C MET A 851 10.18 10.66 -1.67
N LYS A 852 11.51 10.87 -1.53
CA LYS A 852 12.52 9.87 -1.13
C LYS A 852 12.71 8.70 -2.11
N MET A 853 12.13 8.77 -3.30
CA MET A 853 12.33 7.79 -4.35
C MET A 853 13.27 8.33 -5.41
N PHE A 854 14.32 7.59 -5.73
CA PHE A 854 15.22 7.88 -6.84
C PHE A 854 14.66 7.26 -8.13
N ASN A 855 14.03 8.07 -8.96
CA ASN A 855 13.42 7.62 -10.20
C ASN A 855 14.43 7.75 -11.34
N LYS A 856 14.90 6.61 -11.85
CA LYS A 856 15.70 6.60 -13.09
C LYS A 856 14.80 6.95 -14.27
N ILE A 857 15.07 8.09 -14.89
CA ILE A 857 14.37 8.50 -16.08
C ILE A 857 15.07 7.88 -17.27
N THR A 858 14.37 6.97 -17.95
CA THR A 858 14.89 6.26 -19.11
C THR A 858 14.48 6.94 -20.40
N ALA A 859 15.30 6.75 -21.43
CA ALA A 859 15.05 7.28 -22.76
C ALA A 859 13.78 6.67 -23.35
N PRO A 860 12.78 7.48 -23.76
CA PRO A 860 11.54 6.96 -24.33
C PRO A 860 11.72 6.39 -25.75
N PHE A 861 12.78 6.81 -26.45
CA PHE A 861 13.17 6.39 -27.79
C PHE A 861 14.71 6.43 -27.89
N SER A 862 15.29 5.96 -29.00
CA SER A 862 16.73 6.06 -29.27
C SER A 862 17.06 7.39 -29.96
N GLY A 863 18.25 7.94 -29.70
CA GLY A 863 18.67 9.20 -30.29
C GLY A 863 20.06 9.62 -29.82
N THR A 864 20.45 10.84 -30.15
CA THR A 864 21.74 11.42 -29.74
C THR A 864 21.53 12.68 -28.92
N ILE A 865 22.24 12.83 -27.80
CA ILE A 865 22.23 14.05 -26.98
C ILE A 865 22.91 15.17 -27.75
N LYS A 866 22.17 16.20 -28.14
CA LYS A 866 22.71 17.40 -28.80
C LYS A 866 23.25 18.41 -27.78
N ASN A 867 22.52 18.60 -26.68
CA ASN A 867 22.90 19.51 -25.62
C ASN A 867 22.30 19.08 -24.28
N VAL A 868 23.10 19.16 -23.21
CA VAL A 868 22.65 18.97 -21.83
C VAL A 868 22.30 20.35 -21.26
N VAL A 869 21.01 20.62 -21.04
CA VAL A 869 20.53 21.94 -20.62
C VAL A 869 20.84 22.22 -19.15
N LEU A 870 20.89 21.18 -18.32
CA LEU A 870 21.17 21.26 -16.88
C LEU A 870 22.56 20.72 -16.51
N GLN A 871 23.61 21.26 -17.13
CA GLN A 871 24.99 20.96 -16.70
C GLN A 871 25.23 21.39 -15.24
N ASP A 872 26.01 20.60 -14.51
CA ASP A 872 26.44 20.85 -13.12
C ASP A 872 25.31 21.30 -12.17
N SER A 873 24.17 20.63 -12.27
CA SER A 873 22.94 20.99 -11.56
C SER A 873 22.41 19.89 -10.64
N ASP A 874 23.28 18.95 -10.25
CA ASP A 874 22.93 17.90 -9.28
C ASP A 874 22.43 18.52 -7.96
N GLY A 875 21.34 17.97 -7.42
CA GLY A 875 20.68 18.47 -6.23
C GLY A 875 19.79 19.71 -6.46
N LYS A 876 19.61 20.19 -7.70
CA LYS A 876 18.66 21.29 -7.99
C LYS A 876 17.25 20.76 -8.26
N ILE A 877 16.25 21.53 -7.86
CA ILE A 877 14.84 21.23 -8.12
C ILE A 877 14.50 21.55 -9.58
N ILE A 878 13.94 20.57 -10.28
CA ILE A 878 13.41 20.67 -11.64
C ILE A 878 11.88 20.51 -11.64
N GLN A 879 11.21 21.06 -12.66
CA GLN A 879 9.76 20.98 -12.84
C GLN A 879 9.38 19.95 -13.91
N LYS A 880 8.16 19.40 -13.82
CA LYS A 880 7.59 18.57 -14.87
C LYS A 880 7.51 19.36 -16.18
N GLY A 881 7.94 18.76 -17.28
CA GLY A 881 8.01 19.40 -18.59
C GLY A 881 9.23 20.30 -18.80
N GLN A 882 10.08 20.50 -17.79
CA GLN A 882 11.33 21.25 -17.96
C GLN A 882 12.29 20.47 -18.87
N THR A 883 12.81 21.12 -19.89
CA THR A 883 13.79 20.54 -20.81
C THR A 883 15.09 20.20 -20.07
N ILE A 884 15.51 18.94 -20.16
CA ILE A 884 16.74 18.41 -19.57
C ILE A 884 17.81 18.23 -20.64
N PHE A 885 17.43 17.65 -21.77
CA PHE A 885 18.31 17.48 -22.93
C PHE A 885 17.63 17.99 -24.19
N LYS A 886 18.41 18.60 -25.08
CA LYS A 886 18.04 18.69 -26.49
C LYS A 886 18.65 17.49 -27.21
N ILE A 887 17.88 16.85 -28.06
CA ILE A 887 18.25 15.60 -28.71
C ILE A 887 18.01 15.62 -30.22
N VAL A 888 18.61 14.68 -30.92
CA VAL A 888 18.26 14.31 -32.30
C VAL A 888 17.71 12.88 -32.23
N PRO A 889 16.40 12.65 -32.44
CA PRO A 889 15.83 11.31 -32.31
C PRO A 889 16.18 10.46 -33.54
N ASP A 890 16.36 9.16 -33.34
CA ASP A 890 16.59 8.21 -34.46
C ASP A 890 15.31 8.00 -35.27
N GLU A 891 14.15 8.09 -34.62
CA GLU A 891 12.82 7.93 -35.23
C GLU A 891 11.93 9.13 -34.91
N VAL A 892 11.33 9.73 -35.93
CA VAL A 892 10.40 10.85 -35.78
C VAL A 892 9.00 10.31 -35.48
N VAL A 893 8.40 10.74 -34.37
CA VAL A 893 7.04 10.34 -33.95
C VAL A 893 6.05 10.61 -35.08
N LYS A 894 5.38 9.56 -35.56
CA LYS A 894 4.33 9.67 -36.59
C LYS A 894 3.08 10.28 -35.96
N ILE A 895 2.76 11.53 -36.33
CA ILE A 895 1.54 12.21 -35.88
C ILE A 895 0.37 11.66 -36.69
N GLU A 896 -0.56 10.96 -36.04
CA GLU A 896 -1.82 10.53 -36.67
C GLU A 896 -2.64 11.75 -37.08
N THR A 897 -3.25 11.69 -38.27
CA THR A 897 -4.17 12.74 -38.73
C THR A 897 -5.49 12.69 -37.95
N PRO A 898 -6.26 13.81 -37.87
CA PRO A 898 -7.59 13.80 -37.26
C PRO A 898 -8.54 12.76 -37.87
N GLU A 899 -8.40 12.47 -39.17
CA GLU A 899 -9.18 11.46 -39.89
C GLU A 899 -8.83 10.04 -39.41
N GLU A 900 -7.54 9.72 -39.29
CA GLU A 900 -7.08 8.42 -38.75
C GLU A 900 -7.55 8.20 -37.31
N ILE A 901 -7.56 9.27 -36.49
CA ILE A 901 -8.08 9.22 -35.12
C ILE A 901 -9.59 8.93 -35.13
N GLN A 902 -10.36 9.62 -35.97
CA GLN A 902 -11.81 9.42 -36.04
C GLN A 902 -12.17 8.03 -36.57
N ASP A 903 -11.48 7.53 -37.58
CA ASP A 903 -11.68 6.18 -38.11
C ASP A 903 -11.39 5.10 -37.05
N ARG A 904 -10.33 5.29 -36.28
CA ARG A 904 -10.00 4.43 -35.14
C ARG A 904 -11.08 4.44 -34.07
N LYS A 905 -11.57 5.63 -33.69
CA LYS A 905 -12.69 5.78 -32.74
C LYS A 905 -13.98 5.11 -33.22
N ASN A 906 -14.33 5.33 -34.48
CA ASN A 906 -15.50 4.71 -35.12
C ASN A 906 -15.39 3.18 -35.07
N LYS A 907 -14.23 2.64 -35.45
CA LYS A 907 -13.97 1.20 -35.44
C LYS A 907 -14.10 0.60 -34.04
N VAL A 908 -13.49 1.23 -33.03
CA VAL A 908 -13.58 0.76 -31.63
C VAL A 908 -15.02 0.81 -31.15
N THR A 909 -15.68 1.96 -31.31
CA THR A 909 -17.06 2.20 -30.87
C THR A 909 -18.04 1.20 -31.48
N PHE A 910 -18.04 1.03 -32.81
CA PHE A 910 -18.93 0.07 -33.48
C PHE A 910 -18.64 -1.38 -33.13
N SER A 911 -17.41 -1.69 -32.72
CA SER A 911 -17.09 -3.04 -32.30
C SER A 911 -17.73 -3.38 -30.93
N LEU A 912 -18.05 -2.39 -30.11
CA LEU A 912 -18.57 -2.56 -28.74
C LEU A 912 -20.10 -2.44 -28.64
N LEU A 913 -20.76 -2.02 -29.73
CA LEU A 913 -22.21 -2.02 -29.91
C LEU A 913 -22.69 -3.37 -30.45
#